data_AF-A0A1G5I5B4-F1
#
_entry.id   AF-A0A1G5I5B4-F1
#
_cell.length_a   1.000
_cell.length_b   1.000
_cell.length_c   1.000
_cell.angle_alpha   90.00
_cell.angle_beta   90.00
_cell.angle_gamma   90.00
#
_symmetry.space_group_name_H-M   'P 1'
#
loop_
_entity.id
_entity.type
_entity.pdbx_description
1 polymer ?
#
loop_
_entity_poly.entity_id
_entity_poly.type
_entity_poly.pdbx_seq_one_letter_code
_entity_poly.pdbx_strand_id
1 'polypeptide(L)'
;MRLHLLVLLFAIPVFAQVGVNTVSPQAQLDIRASNPAAPSNTDGILIPRINAFPTTNPTIAQHGMLVFMNNGFGTQLPGFYYWDNNPALWKPVTPFPSWGLSGNSGITSANFIGTTDLTDVRFRRGGILSGRLGETNTTFGFAALSNSGATGNFNTAIGAMALSNSTTGYENTAVGYAALQNNADGYYDSAFGRASMFENLSGESNAAYGYQSLRNNLAGNQNTAIGRQALLDNSSGSYNTAVGRRALDGNLTGNHNTAIGYFSDVAADGLTNATAVGNYAVAGASNTLVLGSVAGVNSATSNVNVGVGTTTPQTRLHVVGNLRLQDGSQAAGRILVSDANGTASWQVNSATNAWGLAGNAGTNPSINFIGTTTDADLVFRRNSVLSGRIGSNVSFGTNALATNGGNNNIALGTNALQTTIGARNIAIGTDALHENAGGTRNVAVGDRALLANVSGSFNSAFGESALAANSGGNENVAIGESALTANSVGYKNTALGSDSMSVNTTGGFNVGLGANTLQANSDGDRNVAVGYAAMVTNTTGSSNTVLGAAADVAAGALTNATAIGARAEAGASNSLVLGSINGVNSATADTNVGIGTTTPQERLHVVGKIRMVDGTQANGRIMTSNANGTASWTAVGTLASGTLDQAYDFGGAGLGRTITADAGALLINGTDGIVSTGTLDAGATIPAGDGSKFFWNPRKAAFRAGRCSAGEWDENNVGKFSVSFGNGNQASGDHSVALGNNGRASGMISTSMGFSNVAEGMGSLSWGRQSRATGNYSMGFGILNTAYTFGETVFGIGAANFTPSATGVTEFGPANGADRLFVIGNAIDSNNDGIVEQTERRNGFLMLKNGRTALGNITPGGQFQLSLDEGRKPGTNTWTVPSDERLKNIHGNYGKGLSEIVKLQPIVYHYKNVGEKTFEKQVLDTEYAGFSAQEVKNIFPEAVGVDDDGYLNLNIYSVLVASVNAFKELNDKKRALEKQLQAQEALLQKVLHRLSELESKK
;
A
#
# COMPACT_ATOMS: atom_id res chain seq x y z
N MET A 1 -11.25 -121.14 23.54
CA MET A 1 -11.10 -122.40 24.30
C MET A 1 -12.51 -122.90 24.56
N ARG A 2 -12.90 -124.02 23.95
CA ARG A 2 -12.76 -125.35 24.55
C ARG A 2 -13.69 -125.54 25.74
N LEU A 3 -14.35 -126.70 25.70
CA LEU A 3 -14.58 -127.56 26.86
C LEU A 3 -15.65 -127.07 27.86
N HIS A 4 -16.49 -127.91 28.46
CA HIS A 4 -16.74 -129.34 28.30
C HIS A 4 -17.96 -129.70 29.18
N LEU A 5 -18.74 -130.66 28.68
CA LEU A 5 -19.03 -131.94 29.36
C LEU A 5 -19.99 -132.00 30.57
N LEU A 6 -20.75 -133.09 30.53
CA LEU A 6 -21.46 -133.82 31.60
C LEU A 6 -22.74 -133.12 32.14
N VAL A 7 -23.96 -133.48 31.71
CA VAL A 7 -24.75 -134.72 31.97
C VAL A 7 -25.63 -134.62 33.24
N LEU A 8 -26.82 -135.24 33.11
CA LEU A 8 -27.82 -135.68 34.13
C LEU A 8 -28.62 -134.57 34.84
N LEU A 9 -29.87 -134.26 34.44
CA LEU A 9 -31.17 -134.97 34.60
C LEU A 9 -31.82 -134.87 36.00
N PHE A 10 -33.14 -134.66 35.94
CA PHE A 10 -34.20 -134.69 36.97
C PHE A 10 -34.47 -133.33 37.67
N ALA A 11 -35.70 -132.78 37.73
CA ALA A 11 -37.02 -133.43 37.81
C ALA A 11 -38.24 -132.48 37.51
N ILE A 12 -39.49 -133.03 37.52
CA ILE A 12 -40.81 -132.39 37.85
C ILE A 12 -41.70 -131.85 36.67
N PRO A 13 -43.04 -132.11 36.63
CA PRO A 13 -43.94 -131.62 35.57
C PRO A 13 -44.21 -130.11 35.67
N VAL A 14 -43.74 -129.37 34.67
CA VAL A 14 -44.02 -127.95 34.42
C VAL A 14 -45.10 -127.88 33.34
N PHE A 15 -46.13 -127.03 33.49
CA PHE A 15 -46.96 -126.59 32.35
C PHE A 15 -46.05 -125.78 31.42
N ALA A 16 -45.34 -126.48 30.55
CA ALA A 16 -44.49 -125.85 29.56
C ALA A 16 -45.40 -125.18 28.53
N GLN A 17 -45.43 -123.86 28.56
CA GLN A 17 -45.79 -123.09 27.38
C GLN A 17 -44.91 -123.61 26.22
N VAL A 18 -45.54 -124.02 25.12
CA VAL A 18 -44.83 -124.54 23.95
C VAL A 18 -44.36 -123.33 23.14
N GLY A 19 -43.09 -122.99 23.34
CA GLY A 19 -42.38 -122.01 22.52
C GLY A 19 -41.78 -122.67 21.30
N VAL A 20 -42.18 -122.26 20.09
CA VAL A 20 -41.46 -122.62 18.86
C VAL A 20 -40.68 -121.38 18.41
N ASN A 21 -39.36 -121.50 18.36
CA ASN A 21 -38.42 -120.38 18.15
C ASN A 21 -38.52 -119.24 19.20
N THR A 22 -38.99 -119.54 20.42
CA THR A 22 -38.91 -118.62 21.57
C THR A 22 -38.63 -119.39 22.84
N VAL A 23 -37.73 -118.86 23.67
CA VAL A 23 -37.33 -119.47 24.96
C VAL A 23 -38.09 -118.89 26.16
N SER A 24 -38.93 -117.88 25.94
CA SER A 24 -39.86 -117.34 26.94
C SER A 24 -41.24 -117.17 26.32
N PRO A 25 -41.88 -118.28 25.95
CA PRO A 25 -43.21 -118.25 25.36
C PRO A 25 -44.18 -117.50 26.28
N GLN A 26 -44.90 -116.52 25.74
CA GLN A 26 -45.83 -115.69 26.52
C GLN A 26 -47.27 -116.25 26.52
N ALA A 27 -47.52 -117.31 25.74
CA ALA A 27 -48.80 -118.00 25.63
C ALA A 27 -48.59 -119.52 25.69
N GLN A 28 -49.67 -120.28 25.90
CA GLN A 28 -49.60 -121.75 25.93
C GLN A 28 -48.98 -122.35 24.65
N LEU A 29 -49.16 -121.70 23.50
CA LEU A 29 -48.42 -121.93 22.27
C LEU A 29 -47.97 -120.57 21.73
N ASP A 30 -46.68 -120.25 21.85
CA ASP A 30 -46.08 -119.01 21.33
C ASP A 30 -45.08 -119.39 20.24
N ILE A 31 -45.46 -119.13 18.99
CA ILE A 31 -44.66 -119.46 17.82
C ILE A 31 -44.14 -118.15 17.26
N ARG A 32 -42.83 -117.95 17.36
CA ARG A 32 -42.15 -116.81 16.76
C ARG A 32 -41.49 -117.24 15.46
N ALA A 33 -41.37 -116.31 14.53
CA ALA A 33 -40.48 -116.52 13.40
C ALA A 33 -39.04 -116.68 13.92
N SER A 34 -38.22 -117.47 13.24
CA SER A 34 -36.80 -117.64 13.57
C SER A 34 -36.07 -116.30 13.72
N ASN A 35 -36.49 -115.28 12.96
CA ASN A 35 -36.13 -113.89 13.16
C ASN A 35 -37.34 -112.98 12.93
N PRO A 36 -37.89 -112.32 13.96
CA PRO A 36 -39.04 -111.42 13.81
C PRO A 36 -38.77 -110.21 12.89
N ALA A 37 -37.51 -109.79 12.75
CA ALA A 37 -37.12 -108.67 11.90
C ALA A 37 -36.83 -109.09 10.45
N ALA A 38 -36.57 -110.37 10.19
CA ALA A 38 -36.30 -110.92 8.85
C ALA A 38 -36.62 -112.43 8.80
N PRO A 39 -37.91 -112.81 8.80
CA PRO A 39 -38.32 -114.20 8.93
C PRO A 39 -37.82 -115.06 7.74
N SER A 40 -37.41 -116.30 8.02
CA SER A 40 -37.11 -117.31 6.99
C SER A 40 -38.38 -117.63 6.18
N ASN A 41 -38.23 -118.07 4.93
CA ASN A 41 -39.37 -118.49 4.10
C ASN A 41 -40.07 -119.77 4.61
N THR A 42 -39.49 -120.46 5.59
CA THR A 42 -40.11 -121.58 6.30
C THR A 42 -40.75 -121.17 7.64
N ASP A 43 -40.60 -119.91 8.07
CA ASP A 43 -41.19 -119.42 9.31
C ASP A 43 -42.69 -119.22 9.14
N GLY A 44 -43.48 -120.02 9.84
CA GLY A 44 -44.94 -119.93 9.84
C GLY A 44 -45.58 -121.19 10.42
N ILE A 45 -46.89 -121.14 10.62
CA ILE A 45 -47.69 -122.30 10.98
C ILE A 45 -48.52 -122.70 9.77
N LEU A 46 -48.28 -123.89 9.24
CA LEU A 46 -49.18 -124.50 8.28
C LEU A 46 -50.39 -125.08 9.02
N ILE A 47 -51.46 -124.29 9.12
CA ILE A 47 -52.75 -124.78 9.60
C ILE A 47 -53.41 -125.72 8.57
N PRO A 48 -54.35 -126.60 8.98
CA PRO A 48 -54.99 -127.54 8.07
C PRO A 48 -55.61 -126.83 6.86
N ARG A 49 -55.16 -127.22 5.67
CA ARG A 49 -55.67 -126.71 4.41
C ARG A 49 -56.80 -127.61 3.92
N ILE A 50 -57.91 -127.00 3.57
CA ILE A 50 -59.10 -127.70 3.08
C ILE A 50 -59.45 -127.19 1.69
N ASN A 51 -60.04 -128.07 0.88
CA ASN A 51 -60.57 -127.69 -0.44
C ASN A 51 -62.11 -127.52 -0.41
N ALA A 52 -62.77 -127.99 0.66
CA ALA A 52 -64.19 -127.81 0.94
C ALA A 52 -64.43 -127.95 2.46
N PHE A 53 -65.49 -127.32 2.99
CA PHE A 53 -65.86 -127.47 4.40
C PHE A 53 -66.48 -128.86 4.68
N PRO A 54 -66.35 -129.40 5.91
CA PRO A 54 -66.97 -130.66 6.28
C PRO A 54 -68.49 -130.60 6.11
N THR A 55 -69.09 -131.67 5.57
CA THR A 55 -70.55 -131.76 5.39
C THR A 55 -71.30 -131.83 6.72
N THR A 56 -70.67 -132.39 7.75
CA THR A 56 -71.14 -132.30 9.13
C THR A 56 -70.37 -131.20 9.84
N ASN A 57 -71.08 -130.16 10.28
CA ASN A 57 -70.47 -129.00 10.92
C ASN A 57 -69.80 -129.38 12.27
N PRO A 58 -68.66 -128.75 12.63
CA PRO A 58 -68.04 -128.93 13.93
C PRO A 58 -68.97 -128.51 15.08
N THR A 59 -68.68 -128.98 16.30
CA THR A 59 -69.50 -128.65 17.48
C THR A 59 -68.93 -127.45 18.24
N ILE A 60 -69.56 -127.09 19.36
CA ILE A 60 -69.09 -125.98 20.20
C ILE A 60 -67.68 -126.19 20.75
N ALA A 61 -67.26 -127.45 20.94
CA ALA A 61 -65.89 -127.78 21.35
C ALA A 61 -64.83 -127.33 20.34
N GLN A 62 -65.20 -127.11 19.08
CA GLN A 62 -64.31 -126.60 18.03
C GLN A 62 -64.57 -125.12 17.69
N HIS A 63 -65.33 -124.38 18.51
CA HIS A 63 -65.55 -122.96 18.28
C HIS A 63 -64.19 -122.22 18.29
N GLY A 64 -63.89 -121.47 17.22
CA GLY A 64 -62.59 -120.83 16.98
C GLY A 64 -61.58 -121.67 16.18
N MET A 65 -61.93 -122.89 15.76
CA MET A 65 -61.06 -123.74 14.93
C MET A 65 -60.76 -123.08 13.59
N LEU A 66 -59.47 -122.96 13.24
CA LEU A 66 -59.01 -122.25 12.05
C LEU A 66 -58.57 -123.24 10.94
N VAL A 67 -58.99 -122.97 9.71
CA VAL A 67 -58.61 -123.70 8.49
C VAL A 67 -58.28 -122.72 7.38
N PHE A 68 -57.48 -123.14 6.40
CA PHE A 68 -57.23 -122.36 5.20
C PHE A 68 -57.86 -123.03 3.98
N MET A 69 -58.75 -122.33 3.30
CA MET A 69 -59.36 -122.79 2.06
C MET A 69 -58.41 -122.52 0.88
N ASN A 70 -58.00 -123.56 0.15
CA ASN A 70 -56.95 -123.44 -0.87
C ASN A 70 -57.42 -122.83 -2.20
N ASN A 71 -58.53 -123.34 -2.75
CA ASN A 71 -58.88 -123.09 -4.16
C ASN A 71 -60.26 -122.46 -4.35
N GLY A 72 -60.92 -122.07 -3.24
CA GLY A 72 -62.31 -121.65 -3.23
C GLY A 72 -63.27 -122.80 -3.50
N PHE A 73 -64.50 -122.70 -3.00
CA PHE A 73 -65.55 -123.70 -3.20
C PHE A 73 -66.88 -122.95 -3.26
N GLY A 74 -67.60 -123.02 -4.38
CA GLY A 74 -68.80 -122.20 -4.58
C GLY A 74 -68.49 -120.70 -4.56
N THR A 75 -69.14 -119.95 -3.67
CA THR A 75 -68.96 -118.50 -3.50
C THR A 75 -67.86 -118.13 -2.51
N GLN A 76 -67.25 -119.11 -1.83
CA GLN A 76 -66.16 -118.88 -0.87
C GLN A 76 -64.81 -118.83 -1.59
N LEU A 77 -64.06 -117.74 -1.37
CA LEU A 77 -62.72 -117.51 -1.93
C LEU A 77 -61.63 -118.21 -1.10
N PRO A 78 -60.47 -118.55 -1.70
CA PRO A 78 -59.29 -118.98 -0.95
C PRO A 78 -58.96 -118.05 0.22
N GLY A 79 -58.64 -118.60 1.39
CA GLY A 79 -58.33 -117.78 2.58
C GLY A 79 -58.55 -118.48 3.91
N PHE A 80 -58.29 -117.77 5.00
CA PHE A 80 -58.49 -118.27 6.37
C PHE A 80 -59.96 -118.21 6.77
N TYR A 81 -60.46 -119.28 7.39
CA TYR A 81 -61.80 -119.36 7.97
C TYR A 81 -61.72 -119.93 9.37
N TYR A 82 -62.60 -119.46 10.26
CA TYR A 82 -62.77 -120.04 11.58
C TYR A 82 -64.19 -120.58 11.78
N TRP A 83 -64.32 -121.63 12.59
CA TRP A 83 -65.61 -122.19 12.97
C TRP A 83 -66.26 -121.33 14.03
N ASP A 84 -67.42 -120.74 13.71
CA ASP A 84 -68.24 -120.05 14.69
C ASP A 84 -69.48 -120.89 15.00
N ASN A 85 -69.48 -121.57 16.15
CA ASN A 85 -70.59 -122.41 16.60
C ASN A 85 -71.88 -121.63 16.97
N ASN A 86 -71.90 -120.29 16.96
CA ASN A 86 -73.13 -119.50 17.08
C ASN A 86 -73.04 -118.27 16.17
N PRO A 87 -73.42 -118.40 14.88
CA PRO A 87 -74.60 -119.17 14.46
C PRO A 87 -74.35 -120.55 13.80
N ALA A 88 -73.25 -121.26 14.12
CA ALA A 88 -72.88 -122.57 13.56
C ALA A 88 -72.58 -122.52 12.06
N LEU A 89 -71.63 -121.67 11.68
CA LEU A 89 -71.12 -121.58 10.31
C LEU A 89 -69.63 -121.22 10.26
N TRP A 90 -68.98 -121.64 9.17
CA TRP A 90 -67.60 -121.25 8.87
C TRP A 90 -67.57 -119.79 8.41
N LYS A 91 -66.92 -118.94 9.21
CA LYS A 91 -66.77 -117.52 8.89
C LYS A 91 -65.39 -117.27 8.28
N PRO A 92 -65.28 -116.55 7.16
CA PRO A 92 -63.98 -116.08 6.70
C PRO A 92 -63.40 -115.15 7.75
N VAL A 93 -62.10 -115.29 8.04
CA VAL A 93 -61.34 -114.26 8.74
C VAL A 93 -61.16 -113.11 7.76
N THR A 94 -62.18 -112.26 7.71
CA THR A 94 -62.26 -111.06 6.89
C THR A 94 -62.14 -109.85 7.80
N PRO A 95 -61.40 -108.79 7.41
CA PRO A 95 -61.42 -107.54 8.15
C PRO A 95 -62.78 -106.87 7.91
N PHE A 96 -63.56 -106.65 8.97
CA PHE A 96 -64.75 -105.78 8.95
C PHE A 96 -64.52 -104.57 9.88
N PRO A 97 -65.30 -103.48 9.76
CA PRO A 97 -65.39 -102.51 8.67
C PRO A 97 -65.19 -101.06 9.24
N SER A 98 -65.44 -100.00 8.44
CA SER A 98 -65.48 -98.56 8.83
C SER A 98 -64.31 -97.69 8.36
N TRP A 99 -64.64 -96.47 7.93
CA TRP A 99 -63.75 -95.38 7.51
C TRP A 99 -62.81 -94.96 8.66
N GLY A 100 -61.50 -95.05 8.43
CA GLY A 100 -60.46 -94.70 9.40
C GLY A 100 -60.20 -93.20 9.52
N LEU A 101 -60.13 -92.74 10.78
CA LEU A 101 -59.91 -91.36 11.23
C LEU A 101 -58.46 -90.82 11.05
N SER A 102 -57.59 -91.48 10.29
CA SER A 102 -56.19 -91.04 10.15
C SER A 102 -55.82 -90.48 8.77
N GLY A 103 -56.69 -90.60 7.76
CA GLY A 103 -56.26 -90.35 6.37
C GLY A 103 -55.18 -91.34 5.92
N ASN A 104 -55.05 -91.58 4.61
CA ASN A 104 -54.24 -92.70 4.11
C ASN A 104 -53.05 -92.22 3.29
N SER A 105 -51.89 -92.88 3.44
CA SER A 105 -50.83 -92.83 2.42
C SER A 105 -51.23 -93.72 1.23
N GLY A 106 -51.20 -93.21 0.00
CA GLY A 106 -51.58 -93.97 -1.21
C GLY A 106 -52.77 -93.40 -2.00
N ILE A 107 -52.90 -92.09 -2.12
CA ILE A 107 -54.01 -91.45 -2.86
C ILE A 107 -53.73 -91.46 -4.39
N THR A 108 -54.51 -92.23 -5.18
CA THR A 108 -54.57 -92.26 -6.68
C THR A 108 -55.89 -91.67 -7.23
N SER A 109 -56.16 -91.74 -8.55
CA SER A 109 -57.29 -91.11 -9.28
C SER A 109 -58.72 -91.59 -8.90
N ALA A 110 -58.86 -92.54 -7.98
CA ALA A 110 -60.14 -92.97 -7.41
C ALA A 110 -60.60 -92.12 -6.20
N ASN A 111 -59.82 -91.12 -5.78
CA ASN A 111 -60.07 -90.40 -4.54
C ASN A 111 -60.83 -89.10 -4.79
N PHE A 112 -62.16 -89.17 -4.71
CA PHE A 112 -63.06 -88.02 -4.69
C PHE A 112 -63.99 -88.12 -3.46
N ILE A 113 -64.40 -86.96 -2.93
CA ILE A 113 -65.50 -86.87 -1.96
C ILE A 113 -66.75 -86.53 -2.77
N GLY A 114 -67.53 -87.55 -3.15
CA GLY A 114 -68.70 -87.38 -4.01
C GLY A 114 -69.51 -88.66 -4.21
N THR A 115 -70.55 -88.56 -5.02
CA THR A 115 -71.33 -89.70 -5.55
C THR A 115 -70.97 -89.93 -7.02
N THR A 116 -71.24 -91.12 -7.56
CA THR A 116 -71.04 -91.44 -8.99
C THR A 116 -72.32 -91.30 -9.81
N ASP A 117 -73.44 -90.96 -9.18
CA ASP A 117 -74.74 -90.69 -9.78
C ASP A 117 -75.13 -89.21 -9.57
N LEU A 118 -76.30 -88.78 -10.08
CA LEU A 118 -76.79 -87.41 -9.91
C LEU A 118 -77.41 -87.15 -8.52
N THR A 119 -77.15 -88.00 -7.53
CA THR A 119 -77.64 -87.83 -6.17
C THR A 119 -76.71 -86.92 -5.38
N ASP A 120 -77.25 -85.90 -4.70
CA ASP A 120 -76.44 -84.96 -3.92
C ASP A 120 -75.68 -85.62 -2.76
N VAL A 121 -74.47 -85.10 -2.49
CA VAL A 121 -73.69 -85.45 -1.31
C VAL A 121 -74.25 -84.72 -0.10
N ARG A 122 -74.74 -85.45 0.91
CA ARG A 122 -75.33 -84.87 2.13
C ARG A 122 -74.48 -85.13 3.36
N PHE A 123 -74.14 -84.06 4.08
CA PHE A 123 -73.51 -84.10 5.39
C PHE A 123 -74.60 -83.95 6.47
N ARG A 124 -74.62 -84.82 7.47
CA ARG A 124 -75.62 -84.80 8.56
C ARG A 124 -74.95 -84.87 9.93
N ARG A 125 -75.55 -84.22 10.92
CA ARG A 125 -75.18 -84.32 12.35
C ARG A 125 -76.45 -84.62 13.15
N GLY A 126 -76.49 -85.74 13.87
CA GLY A 126 -77.64 -86.10 14.71
C GLY A 126 -78.98 -86.17 13.95
N GLY A 127 -78.96 -86.60 12.68
CA GLY A 127 -80.15 -86.68 11.80
C GLY A 127 -80.47 -85.41 11.01
N ILE A 128 -79.96 -84.25 11.42
CA ILE A 128 -80.23 -82.94 10.82
C ILE A 128 -79.28 -82.69 9.63
N LEU A 129 -79.81 -82.21 8.50
CA LEU A 129 -79.01 -81.79 7.35
C LEU A 129 -78.05 -80.68 7.77
N SER A 130 -76.75 -80.93 7.59
CA SER A 130 -75.67 -80.02 7.98
C SER A 130 -74.72 -79.72 6.82
N GLY A 131 -75.09 -80.13 5.60
CA GLY A 131 -74.42 -79.78 4.35
C GLY A 131 -74.96 -80.59 3.17
N ARG A 132 -74.92 -80.01 1.98
CA ARG A 132 -75.41 -80.56 0.71
C ARG A 132 -74.52 -80.02 -0.41
N LEU A 133 -73.87 -80.87 -1.18
CA LEU A 133 -73.30 -80.50 -2.48
C LEU A 133 -74.25 -81.05 -3.54
N GLY A 134 -75.02 -80.19 -4.17
CA GLY A 134 -76.05 -80.58 -5.14
C GLY A 134 -76.17 -79.64 -6.33
N GLU A 135 -76.87 -80.10 -7.37
CA GLU A 135 -76.95 -79.42 -8.69
C GLU A 135 -77.51 -78.00 -8.61
N THR A 136 -78.52 -77.79 -7.75
CA THR A 136 -79.15 -76.47 -7.60
C THR A 136 -78.81 -75.78 -6.29
N ASN A 137 -78.52 -76.47 -5.17
CA ASN A 137 -78.25 -75.80 -3.89
C ASN A 137 -76.98 -76.34 -3.25
N THR A 138 -76.11 -75.44 -2.76
CA THR A 138 -74.88 -75.80 -2.03
C THR A 138 -74.99 -75.36 -0.59
N THR A 139 -74.84 -76.27 0.37
CA THR A 139 -74.96 -75.94 1.81
C THR A 139 -73.87 -76.60 2.64
N PHE A 140 -73.47 -75.95 3.73
CA PHE A 140 -72.48 -76.48 4.67
C PHE A 140 -72.58 -75.79 6.04
N GLY A 141 -73.06 -76.47 7.07
CA GLY A 141 -73.28 -75.94 8.43
C GLY A 141 -74.54 -76.48 9.09
N PHE A 142 -74.57 -76.53 10.43
CA PHE A 142 -75.70 -77.06 11.20
C PHE A 142 -77.02 -76.32 10.88
N ALA A 143 -78.06 -77.05 10.45
CA ALA A 143 -79.36 -76.50 10.07
C ALA A 143 -79.28 -75.44 8.94
N ALA A 144 -78.24 -75.47 8.11
CA ALA A 144 -78.19 -74.64 6.90
C ALA A 144 -79.28 -75.13 5.91
N LEU A 145 -80.15 -74.22 5.45
CA LEU A 145 -81.25 -74.53 4.54
C LEU A 145 -82.13 -75.71 5.01
N SER A 146 -82.40 -75.79 6.32
CA SER A 146 -83.08 -76.96 6.91
C SER A 146 -84.58 -77.06 6.65
N ASN A 147 -85.23 -75.95 6.26
CA ASN A 147 -86.68 -75.86 6.09
C ASN A 147 -87.12 -75.74 4.61
N SER A 148 -86.20 -75.92 3.65
CA SER A 148 -86.50 -75.80 2.21
C SER A 148 -87.29 -77.03 1.71
N GLY A 149 -88.59 -77.01 1.93
CA GLY A 149 -89.53 -78.00 1.44
C GLY A 149 -90.01 -77.78 0.00
N ALA A 150 -89.82 -76.61 -0.64
CA ALA A 150 -90.38 -76.37 -1.97
C ALA A 150 -89.68 -75.24 -2.78
N THR A 151 -89.35 -75.54 -4.03
CA THR A 151 -89.16 -74.62 -5.18
C THR A 151 -87.97 -73.64 -5.25
N GLY A 152 -87.31 -73.27 -4.15
CA GLY A 152 -86.13 -72.38 -4.21
C GLY A 152 -84.84 -73.06 -4.69
N ASN A 153 -84.34 -72.71 -5.88
CA ASN A 153 -83.11 -73.26 -6.50
C ASN A 153 -81.96 -72.23 -6.51
N PHE A 154 -80.72 -72.68 -6.73
CA PHE A 154 -79.51 -71.86 -6.90
C PHE A 154 -79.03 -71.09 -5.66
N ASN A 155 -79.39 -71.58 -4.47
CA ASN A 155 -78.97 -71.02 -3.19
C ASN A 155 -77.64 -71.62 -2.69
N THR A 156 -76.79 -70.78 -2.10
CA THR A 156 -75.57 -71.17 -1.38
C THR A 156 -75.71 -70.84 0.11
N ALA A 157 -75.65 -71.81 1.02
CA ALA A 157 -75.82 -71.61 2.47
C ALA A 157 -74.67 -72.23 3.29
N ILE A 158 -73.69 -71.42 3.69
CA ILE A 158 -72.48 -71.88 4.38
C ILE A 158 -72.39 -71.25 5.78
N GLY A 159 -72.69 -72.01 6.83
CA GLY A 159 -72.72 -71.57 8.22
C GLY A 159 -73.92 -72.13 8.96
N ALA A 160 -73.84 -72.24 10.29
CA ALA A 160 -74.97 -72.76 11.07
C ALA A 160 -76.17 -71.81 10.97
N MET A 161 -77.36 -72.36 10.74
CA MET A 161 -78.65 -71.64 10.58
C MET A 161 -78.75 -70.70 9.36
N ALA A 162 -77.78 -70.73 8.44
CA ALA A 162 -77.84 -69.94 7.20
C ALA A 162 -79.04 -70.39 6.34
N LEU A 163 -79.89 -69.46 5.88
CA LEU A 163 -81.13 -69.76 5.12
C LEU A 163 -82.07 -70.79 5.80
N SER A 164 -81.97 -70.96 7.12
CA SER A 164 -82.64 -72.08 7.79
C SER A 164 -84.16 -72.05 7.75
N ASN A 165 -84.78 -70.87 7.64
CA ASN A 165 -86.24 -70.68 7.52
C ASN A 165 -86.68 -70.20 6.13
N SER A 166 -85.88 -70.45 5.07
CA SER A 166 -86.29 -70.05 3.72
C SER A 166 -87.34 -70.98 3.10
N THR A 167 -88.41 -70.39 2.54
CA THR A 167 -89.53 -71.13 1.94
C THR A 167 -89.45 -71.21 0.42
N THR A 168 -89.56 -70.09 -0.32
CA THR A 168 -89.58 -70.08 -1.80
C THR A 168 -88.42 -69.33 -2.46
N GLY A 169 -87.58 -68.65 -1.68
CA GLY A 169 -86.44 -67.86 -2.18
C GLY A 169 -85.43 -68.66 -3.03
N TYR A 170 -84.93 -68.04 -4.10
CA TYR A 170 -84.00 -68.63 -5.07
C TYR A 170 -82.79 -67.71 -5.34
N GLU A 171 -81.68 -68.27 -5.82
CA GLU A 171 -80.46 -67.54 -6.18
C GLU A 171 -79.82 -66.70 -5.05
N ASN A 172 -79.99 -67.12 -3.79
CA ASN A 172 -79.44 -66.44 -2.62
C ASN A 172 -78.09 -67.04 -2.17
N THR A 173 -77.15 -66.21 -1.75
CA THR A 173 -75.87 -66.63 -1.17
C THR A 173 -75.77 -66.18 0.28
N ALA A 174 -75.82 -67.10 1.24
CA ALA A 174 -75.70 -66.89 2.67
C ALA A 174 -74.44 -67.57 3.23
N VAL A 175 -73.48 -66.81 3.74
CA VAL A 175 -72.22 -67.33 4.29
C VAL A 175 -71.96 -66.72 5.68
N GLY A 176 -72.23 -67.48 6.74
CA GLY A 176 -72.02 -67.08 8.13
C GLY A 176 -73.06 -67.70 9.07
N TYR A 177 -72.83 -67.60 10.39
CA TYR A 177 -73.82 -68.01 11.38
C TYR A 177 -75.09 -67.17 11.24
N ALA A 178 -76.23 -67.80 10.97
CA ALA A 178 -77.55 -67.18 10.82
C ALA A 178 -77.62 -66.08 9.75
N ALA A 179 -76.80 -66.15 8.69
CA ALA A 179 -76.96 -65.28 7.52
C ALA A 179 -78.25 -65.63 6.76
N LEU A 180 -79.06 -64.64 6.37
CA LEU A 180 -80.35 -64.87 5.68
C LEU A 180 -81.29 -65.86 6.41
N GLN A 181 -81.23 -65.91 7.75
CA GLN A 181 -81.93 -66.95 8.52
C GLN A 181 -83.44 -66.98 8.26
N ASN A 182 -84.12 -65.83 8.29
CA ASN A 182 -85.56 -65.68 8.12
C ASN A 182 -85.91 -65.09 6.74
N ASN A 183 -85.44 -65.74 5.66
CA ASN A 183 -85.72 -65.31 4.28
C ASN A 183 -86.89 -66.06 3.63
N ALA A 184 -88.14 -65.61 3.81
CA ALA A 184 -89.30 -66.38 3.33
C ALA A 184 -89.32 -66.50 1.80
N ASP A 185 -89.44 -65.37 1.09
CA ASP A 185 -89.65 -65.34 -0.37
C ASP A 185 -88.62 -64.50 -1.14
N GLY A 186 -87.63 -63.90 -0.46
CA GLY A 186 -86.58 -63.08 -1.09
C GLY A 186 -85.64 -63.86 -2.02
N TYR A 187 -85.21 -63.22 -3.11
CA TYR A 187 -84.36 -63.82 -4.14
C TYR A 187 -83.25 -62.86 -4.62
N TYR A 188 -82.16 -63.42 -5.18
CA TYR A 188 -80.92 -62.70 -5.56
C TYR A 188 -80.16 -62.02 -4.41
N ASP A 189 -80.37 -62.42 -3.15
CA ASP A 189 -79.72 -61.82 -2.00
C ASP A 189 -78.35 -62.43 -1.70
N SER A 190 -77.37 -61.60 -1.34
CA SER A 190 -76.01 -62.01 -0.96
C SER A 190 -75.68 -61.55 0.45
N ALA A 191 -75.66 -62.46 1.43
CA ALA A 191 -75.36 -62.20 2.83
C ALA A 191 -74.08 -62.92 3.28
N PHE A 192 -73.04 -62.18 3.65
CA PHE A 192 -71.78 -62.70 4.17
C PHE A 192 -71.50 -62.10 5.56
N GLY A 193 -71.24 -62.94 6.56
CA GLY A 193 -71.01 -62.55 7.96
C GLY A 193 -72.07 -63.11 8.92
N ARG A 194 -71.78 -63.02 10.22
CA ARG A 194 -72.69 -63.50 11.26
C ARG A 194 -73.92 -62.59 11.36
N ALA A 195 -75.10 -63.19 11.23
CA ALA A 195 -76.42 -62.56 11.26
C ALA A 195 -76.58 -61.40 10.26
N SER A 196 -75.86 -61.46 9.14
CA SER A 196 -76.08 -60.55 8.00
C SER A 196 -77.43 -60.86 7.38
N MET A 197 -78.24 -59.85 7.14
CA MET A 197 -79.55 -59.96 6.49
C MET A 197 -80.50 -60.97 7.17
N PHE A 198 -80.54 -60.93 8.50
CA PHE A 198 -81.21 -61.95 9.32
C PHE A 198 -82.74 -62.03 9.12
N GLU A 199 -83.45 -60.91 9.07
CA GLU A 199 -84.92 -60.80 8.96
C GLU A 199 -85.42 -60.40 7.55
N ASN A 200 -84.92 -61.05 6.48
CA ASN A 200 -85.30 -60.71 5.09
C ASN A 200 -86.61 -61.34 4.61
N LEU A 201 -87.77 -60.92 5.09
CA LEU A 201 -89.02 -61.62 4.80
C LEU A 201 -89.31 -61.74 3.28
N SER A 202 -89.30 -60.62 2.55
CA SER A 202 -89.59 -60.57 1.10
C SER A 202 -88.70 -59.61 0.31
N GLY A 203 -87.57 -59.17 0.88
CA GLY A 203 -86.65 -58.27 0.19
C GLY A 203 -85.86 -59.00 -0.90
N GLU A 204 -85.56 -58.31 -2.00
CA GLU A 204 -84.94 -58.91 -3.19
C GLU A 204 -83.66 -58.16 -3.61
N SER A 205 -82.70 -58.89 -4.17
CA SER A 205 -81.47 -58.35 -4.75
C SER A 205 -80.62 -57.51 -3.79
N ASN A 206 -80.60 -57.85 -2.50
CA ASN A 206 -79.82 -57.15 -1.48
C ASN A 206 -78.42 -57.77 -1.32
N ALA A 207 -77.46 -56.97 -0.87
CA ALA A 207 -76.06 -57.34 -0.72
C ALA A 207 -75.54 -56.91 0.67
N ALA A 208 -75.44 -57.83 1.62
CA ALA A 208 -75.03 -57.58 3.00
C ALA A 208 -73.70 -58.28 3.36
N TYR A 209 -72.64 -57.51 3.60
CA TYR A 209 -71.30 -58.02 3.91
C TYR A 209 -70.79 -57.45 5.24
N GLY A 210 -70.79 -58.24 6.31
CA GLY A 210 -70.27 -57.87 7.64
C GLY A 210 -71.21 -58.24 8.79
N TYR A 211 -70.70 -58.29 10.02
CA TYR A 211 -71.50 -58.67 11.20
C TYR A 211 -72.76 -57.81 11.35
N GLN A 212 -73.94 -58.44 11.32
CA GLN A 212 -75.24 -57.78 11.42
C GLN A 212 -75.49 -56.67 10.38
N SER A 213 -74.88 -56.76 9.20
CA SER A 213 -75.22 -55.87 8.07
C SER A 213 -76.64 -56.18 7.59
N LEU A 214 -77.44 -55.14 7.31
CA LEU A 214 -78.82 -55.23 6.82
C LEU A 214 -79.74 -56.15 7.66
N ARG A 215 -79.52 -56.23 8.97
CA ARG A 215 -80.08 -57.30 9.81
C ARG A 215 -81.62 -57.34 9.80
N ASN A 216 -82.28 -56.19 9.86
CA ASN A 216 -83.73 -56.11 10.14
C ASN A 216 -84.60 -55.88 8.89
N ASN A 217 -84.09 -56.15 7.68
CA ASN A 217 -84.71 -55.81 6.39
C ASN A 217 -85.96 -56.63 6.05
N LEU A 218 -87.14 -56.24 6.51
CA LEU A 218 -88.37 -56.99 6.25
C LEU A 218 -88.72 -57.10 4.74
N ALA A 219 -88.75 -55.99 4.01
CA ALA A 219 -89.24 -55.95 2.61
C ALA A 219 -88.46 -54.99 1.68
N GLY A 220 -87.31 -54.48 2.11
CA GLY A 220 -86.50 -53.57 1.30
C GLY A 220 -85.76 -54.29 0.18
N ASN A 221 -85.73 -53.69 -1.01
CA ASN A 221 -85.12 -54.27 -2.21
C ASN A 221 -83.87 -53.50 -2.64
N GLN A 222 -82.93 -54.19 -3.29
CA GLN A 222 -81.77 -53.60 -3.96
C GLN A 222 -80.88 -52.75 -3.03
N ASN A 223 -80.75 -53.15 -1.77
CA ASN A 223 -79.89 -52.50 -0.79
C ASN A 223 -78.50 -53.14 -0.76
N THR A 224 -77.45 -52.32 -0.66
CA THR A 224 -76.06 -52.76 -0.44
C THR A 224 -75.60 -52.31 0.95
N ALA A 225 -75.22 -53.22 1.83
CA ALA A 225 -74.74 -52.96 3.19
C ALA A 225 -73.40 -53.65 3.46
N ILE A 226 -72.31 -52.92 3.42
CA ILE A 226 -70.95 -53.44 3.60
C ILE A 226 -70.33 -52.83 4.85
N GLY A 227 -70.23 -53.62 5.92
CA GLY A 227 -69.64 -53.21 7.19
C GLY A 227 -70.38 -53.77 8.41
N ARG A 228 -69.76 -53.68 9.59
CA ARG A 228 -70.40 -54.10 10.84
C ARG A 228 -71.60 -53.19 11.13
N GLN A 229 -72.80 -53.77 11.22
CA GLN A 229 -74.05 -53.06 11.49
C GLN A 229 -74.38 -51.97 10.45
N ALA A 230 -73.89 -52.09 9.22
CA ALA A 230 -74.33 -51.19 8.13
C ALA A 230 -75.81 -51.48 7.83
N LEU A 231 -76.63 -50.43 7.70
CA LEU A 231 -78.05 -50.51 7.37
C LEU A 231 -78.85 -51.42 8.34
N LEU A 232 -78.47 -51.42 9.62
CA LEU A 232 -78.93 -52.37 10.64
C LEU A 232 -80.46 -52.40 10.80
N ASP A 233 -81.08 -51.23 10.95
CA ASP A 233 -82.50 -51.08 11.32
C ASP A 233 -83.44 -50.90 10.12
N ASN A 234 -82.94 -51.06 8.89
CA ASN A 234 -83.77 -50.97 7.69
C ASN A 234 -84.86 -52.01 7.70
N SER A 235 -86.12 -51.60 7.52
CA SER A 235 -87.31 -52.43 7.54
C SER A 235 -87.92 -52.58 6.14
N SER A 236 -88.11 -51.47 5.41
CA SER A 236 -88.68 -51.50 4.05
C SER A 236 -88.01 -50.53 3.06
N GLY A 237 -86.99 -49.79 3.51
CA GLY A 237 -86.21 -48.92 2.64
C GLY A 237 -85.50 -49.72 1.54
N SER A 238 -85.55 -49.20 0.31
CA SER A 238 -85.03 -49.84 -0.89
C SER A 238 -84.02 -48.92 -1.59
N TYR A 239 -83.14 -49.50 -2.42
CA TYR A 239 -82.10 -48.79 -3.18
C TYR A 239 -81.05 -48.06 -2.32
N ASN A 240 -80.83 -48.50 -1.08
CA ASN A 240 -79.86 -47.86 -0.19
C ASN A 240 -78.47 -48.49 -0.31
N THR A 241 -77.42 -47.67 -0.26
CA THR A 241 -76.02 -48.12 -0.27
C THR A 241 -75.31 -47.65 0.99
N ALA A 242 -74.98 -48.56 1.90
CA ALA A 242 -74.28 -48.31 3.15
C ALA A 242 -72.91 -49.02 3.16
N VAL A 243 -71.82 -48.27 3.19
CA VAL A 243 -70.45 -48.80 3.17
C VAL A 243 -69.65 -48.22 4.34
N GLY A 244 -69.48 -48.99 5.40
CA GLY A 244 -68.77 -48.61 6.63
C GLY A 244 -69.38 -49.23 7.88
N ARG A 245 -68.65 -49.21 8.99
CA ARG A 245 -69.22 -49.62 10.28
C ARG A 245 -70.34 -48.66 10.66
N ARG A 246 -71.54 -49.19 10.89
CA ARG A 246 -72.75 -48.41 11.22
C ARG A 246 -73.05 -47.30 10.21
N ALA A 247 -72.75 -47.54 8.94
CA ALA A 247 -73.22 -46.66 7.89
C ALA A 247 -74.73 -46.85 7.73
N LEU A 248 -75.50 -45.77 7.72
CA LEU A 248 -76.95 -45.76 7.48
C LEU A 248 -77.75 -46.62 8.49
N ASP A 249 -77.25 -46.81 9.73
CA ASP A 249 -77.76 -47.83 10.64
C ASP A 249 -79.15 -47.53 11.21
N GLY A 250 -79.56 -46.26 11.27
CA GLY A 250 -80.87 -45.81 11.74
C GLY A 250 -81.93 -45.57 10.65
N ASN A 251 -81.69 -45.91 9.38
CA ASN A 251 -82.70 -45.79 8.31
C ASN A 251 -83.66 -46.97 8.34
N LEU A 252 -84.94 -46.77 8.66
CA LEU A 252 -85.98 -47.81 8.73
C LEU A 252 -86.75 -47.93 7.40
N THR A 253 -87.12 -46.82 6.79
CA THR A 253 -88.05 -46.75 5.63
C THR A 253 -87.55 -45.89 4.46
N GLY A 254 -86.47 -45.13 4.63
CA GLY A 254 -85.92 -44.25 3.59
C GLY A 254 -85.37 -45.01 2.38
N ASN A 255 -85.46 -44.41 1.19
CA ASN A 255 -85.10 -45.03 -0.09
C ASN A 255 -84.03 -44.24 -0.85
N HIS A 256 -83.20 -44.91 -1.66
CA HIS A 256 -82.17 -44.27 -2.52
C HIS A 256 -81.08 -43.50 -1.73
N ASN A 257 -80.85 -43.85 -0.47
CA ASN A 257 -79.85 -43.17 0.35
C ASN A 257 -78.49 -43.87 0.22
N THR A 258 -77.41 -43.09 0.18
CA THR A 258 -76.04 -43.61 0.10
C THR A 258 -75.20 -43.08 1.26
N ALA A 259 -74.68 -43.94 2.13
CA ALA A 259 -73.73 -43.56 3.18
C ALA A 259 -72.41 -44.33 3.01
N ILE A 260 -71.30 -43.63 2.89
CA ILE A 260 -69.97 -44.20 2.73
C ILE A 260 -69.03 -43.61 3.79
N GLY A 261 -68.68 -44.41 4.80
CA GLY A 261 -67.82 -44.00 5.91
C GLY A 261 -68.25 -44.60 7.26
N TYR A 262 -67.34 -44.64 8.22
CA TYR A 262 -67.63 -45.07 9.59
C TYR A 262 -68.66 -44.11 10.21
N PHE A 263 -69.81 -44.63 10.66
CA PHE A 263 -70.98 -43.88 11.16
C PHE A 263 -71.47 -42.78 10.21
N SER A 264 -71.30 -42.95 8.90
CA SER A 264 -71.98 -42.06 7.95
C SER A 264 -73.48 -42.37 7.94
N ASP A 265 -74.35 -41.36 7.91
CA ASP A 265 -75.79 -41.60 8.09
C ASP A 265 -76.67 -40.55 7.41
N VAL A 266 -77.97 -40.74 7.49
CA VAL A 266 -79.01 -39.74 7.25
C VAL A 266 -79.55 -39.25 8.60
N ALA A 267 -79.91 -37.97 8.71
CA ALA A 267 -80.24 -37.38 10.01
C ALA A 267 -81.58 -37.85 10.60
N ALA A 268 -82.44 -38.47 9.79
CA ALA A 268 -83.76 -38.94 10.18
C ALA A 268 -84.20 -40.11 9.28
N ASP A 269 -85.11 -40.93 9.79
CA ASP A 269 -85.79 -41.96 8.99
C ASP A 269 -86.65 -41.34 7.89
N GLY A 270 -86.88 -42.09 6.81
CA GLY A 270 -87.77 -41.72 5.71
C GLY A 270 -87.18 -40.72 4.71
N LEU A 271 -85.94 -40.29 4.89
CA LEU A 271 -85.24 -39.47 3.89
C LEU A 271 -85.04 -40.26 2.59
N THR A 272 -85.00 -39.55 1.47
CA THR A 272 -84.82 -40.17 0.15
C THR A 272 -83.77 -39.44 -0.69
N ASN A 273 -83.02 -40.19 -1.50
CA ASN A 273 -81.97 -39.62 -2.37
C ASN A 273 -80.95 -38.77 -1.59
N ALA A 274 -80.59 -39.20 -0.39
CA ALA A 274 -79.64 -38.52 0.48
C ALA A 274 -78.30 -39.27 0.49
N THR A 275 -77.21 -38.59 0.12
CA THR A 275 -75.88 -39.16 0.04
C THR A 275 -74.95 -38.51 1.08
N ALA A 276 -74.31 -39.31 1.93
CA ALA A 276 -73.32 -38.88 2.91
C ALA A 276 -72.00 -39.64 2.69
N VAL A 277 -70.91 -38.94 2.41
CA VAL A 277 -69.59 -39.56 2.17
C VAL A 277 -68.56 -38.95 3.12
N GLY A 278 -68.01 -39.76 4.02
CA GLY A 278 -66.99 -39.39 5.00
C GLY A 278 -67.22 -40.00 6.38
N ASN A 279 -66.18 -40.02 7.21
CA ASN A 279 -66.31 -40.48 8.60
C ASN A 279 -67.25 -39.56 9.39
N TYR A 280 -68.34 -40.12 9.94
CA TYR A 280 -69.44 -39.41 10.62
C TYR A 280 -70.18 -38.38 9.75
N ALA A 281 -70.09 -38.47 8.41
CA ALA A 281 -70.83 -37.57 7.52
C ALA A 281 -72.33 -37.82 7.66
N VAL A 282 -73.15 -36.78 7.75
CA VAL A 282 -74.61 -36.92 7.84
C VAL A 282 -75.33 -36.06 6.84
N ALA A 283 -76.17 -36.69 6.02
CA ALA A 283 -77.09 -36.01 5.13
C ALA A 283 -78.38 -35.63 5.87
N GLY A 284 -78.61 -34.33 6.04
CA GLY A 284 -79.69 -33.80 6.87
C GLY A 284 -81.08 -33.78 6.22
N ALA A 285 -81.18 -33.99 4.90
CA ALA A 285 -82.42 -33.86 4.15
C ALA A 285 -82.41 -34.73 2.88
N SER A 286 -83.60 -34.95 2.31
CA SER A 286 -83.76 -35.64 1.02
C SER A 286 -83.15 -34.83 -0.13
N ASN A 287 -82.69 -35.51 -1.19
CA ASN A 287 -82.05 -34.90 -2.37
C ASN A 287 -80.77 -34.09 -2.05
N THR A 288 -79.93 -34.60 -1.15
CA THR A 288 -78.70 -33.91 -0.75
C THR A 288 -77.47 -34.80 -0.91
N LEU A 289 -76.33 -34.16 -1.18
CA LEU A 289 -75.01 -34.78 -1.10
C LEU A 289 -74.18 -34.04 -0.05
N VAL A 290 -73.76 -34.74 0.98
CA VAL A 290 -72.85 -34.25 2.03
C VAL A 290 -71.52 -34.95 1.91
N LEU A 291 -70.45 -34.17 1.73
CA LEU A 291 -69.07 -34.62 1.70
C LEU A 291 -68.34 -34.15 2.96
N GLY A 292 -67.89 -35.09 3.78
CA GLY A 292 -67.22 -34.83 5.06
C GLY A 292 -68.18 -34.64 6.24
N SER A 293 -67.63 -34.68 7.46
CA SER A 293 -68.36 -34.45 8.71
C SER A 293 -68.17 -33.05 9.27
N VAL A 294 -69.08 -32.67 10.16
CA VAL A 294 -69.08 -31.42 10.91
C VAL A 294 -68.87 -31.74 12.38
N ALA A 295 -67.90 -31.10 13.03
CA ALA A 295 -67.65 -31.29 14.46
C ALA A 295 -68.94 -31.07 15.29
N GLY A 296 -69.27 -32.03 16.15
CA GLY A 296 -70.49 -32.04 16.97
C GLY A 296 -71.71 -32.71 16.32
N VAL A 297 -71.71 -32.97 15.01
CA VAL A 297 -72.79 -33.71 14.33
C VAL A 297 -72.46 -35.20 14.29
N ASN A 298 -73.43 -36.05 14.63
CA ASN A 298 -73.28 -37.51 14.66
C ASN A 298 -72.02 -38.00 15.40
N SER A 299 -71.67 -37.31 16.50
CA SER A 299 -70.47 -37.59 17.31
C SER A 299 -69.11 -37.35 16.63
N ALA A 300 -69.06 -36.64 15.50
CA ALA A 300 -67.79 -36.23 14.89
C ALA A 300 -67.01 -35.27 15.82
N THR A 301 -65.72 -35.53 16.04
CA THR A 301 -64.86 -34.70 16.91
C THR A 301 -64.15 -33.56 16.17
N SER A 302 -64.16 -33.58 14.84
CA SER A 302 -63.52 -32.58 14.00
C SER A 302 -64.29 -32.40 12.69
N ASN A 303 -64.10 -31.25 12.04
CA ASN A 303 -64.60 -31.01 10.69
C ASN A 303 -63.71 -31.73 9.68
N VAL A 304 -64.30 -32.43 8.71
CA VAL A 304 -63.54 -32.99 7.57
C VAL A 304 -63.51 -31.98 6.42
N ASN A 305 -62.30 -31.72 5.91
CA ASN A 305 -62.07 -30.90 4.73
C ASN A 305 -62.18 -31.75 3.45
N VAL A 306 -62.80 -31.21 2.40
CA VAL A 306 -62.99 -31.87 1.11
C VAL A 306 -61.99 -31.30 0.09
N GLY A 307 -61.15 -32.15 -0.47
CA GLY A 307 -60.19 -31.80 -1.52
C GLY A 307 -60.61 -32.30 -2.90
N VAL A 308 -60.52 -31.45 -3.93
CA VAL A 308 -60.68 -31.84 -5.35
C VAL A 308 -59.39 -31.48 -6.08
N GLY A 309 -58.65 -32.48 -6.56
CA GLY A 309 -57.33 -32.26 -7.19
C GLY A 309 -56.18 -32.00 -6.20
N THR A 310 -56.39 -32.18 -4.90
CA THR A 310 -55.39 -31.96 -3.85
C THR A 310 -55.46 -33.02 -2.76
N THR A 311 -54.30 -33.42 -2.22
CA THR A 311 -54.18 -34.39 -1.12
C THR A 311 -54.10 -33.72 0.26
N THR A 312 -53.95 -32.39 0.32
CA THR A 312 -53.85 -31.62 1.57
C THR A 312 -54.85 -30.45 1.57
N PRO A 313 -56.16 -30.72 1.67
CA PRO A 313 -57.16 -29.67 1.69
C PRO A 313 -57.01 -28.77 2.93
N GLN A 314 -56.65 -27.50 2.71
CA GLN A 314 -56.36 -26.52 3.77
C GLN A 314 -57.63 -25.86 4.33
N THR A 315 -58.74 -25.96 3.61
CA THR A 315 -60.04 -25.36 3.93
C THR A 315 -61.17 -26.38 3.72
N ARG A 316 -62.40 -26.04 4.13
CA ARG A 316 -63.54 -26.97 4.07
C ARG A 316 -63.81 -27.52 2.66
N LEU A 317 -63.61 -26.71 1.62
CA LEU A 317 -63.58 -27.14 0.23
C LEU A 317 -62.34 -26.53 -0.44
N HIS A 318 -61.38 -27.37 -0.81
CA HIS A 318 -60.15 -26.97 -1.49
C HIS A 318 -60.11 -27.61 -2.89
N VAL A 319 -60.30 -26.81 -3.94
CA VAL A 319 -60.21 -27.26 -5.33
C VAL A 319 -58.89 -26.76 -5.93
N VAL A 320 -58.04 -27.67 -6.39
CA VAL A 320 -56.83 -27.35 -7.16
C VAL A 320 -57.13 -27.60 -8.65
N GLY A 321 -57.30 -26.51 -9.40
CA GLY A 321 -57.76 -26.50 -10.78
C GLY A 321 -58.87 -25.47 -11.00
N ASN A 322 -59.47 -25.44 -12.20
CA ASN A 322 -60.58 -24.53 -12.52
C ASN A 322 -61.89 -25.05 -11.90
N LEU A 323 -62.60 -24.19 -11.14
CA LEU A 323 -63.94 -24.45 -10.64
C LEU A 323 -64.97 -23.67 -11.49
N ARG A 324 -65.94 -24.35 -12.09
CA ARG A 324 -67.05 -23.75 -12.84
C ARG A 324 -68.33 -23.83 -12.00
N LEU A 325 -68.95 -22.69 -11.70
CA LEU A 325 -70.22 -22.60 -10.95
C LEU A 325 -71.31 -21.99 -11.84
N GLN A 326 -72.42 -22.71 -12.03
CA GLN A 326 -73.54 -22.27 -12.87
C GLN A 326 -74.89 -22.43 -12.17
N ASP A 327 -75.64 -21.33 -12.11
CA ASP A 327 -77.02 -21.17 -11.63
C ASP A 327 -78.00 -20.69 -12.73
N GLY A 328 -77.53 -20.54 -13.98
CA GLY A 328 -78.34 -20.08 -15.12
C GLY A 328 -78.35 -18.57 -15.35
N SER A 329 -77.88 -17.77 -14.39
CA SER A 329 -77.78 -16.30 -14.48
C SER A 329 -76.34 -15.82 -14.74
N GLN A 330 -75.41 -16.73 -15.06
CA GLN A 330 -74.04 -16.41 -15.46
C GLN A 330 -74.08 -15.62 -16.77
N ALA A 331 -73.38 -14.50 -16.83
CA ALA A 331 -73.10 -13.79 -18.05
C ALA A 331 -71.72 -13.14 -17.95
N ALA A 332 -71.13 -12.77 -19.08
CA ALA A 332 -69.90 -11.99 -19.09
C ALA A 332 -70.09 -10.70 -18.28
N GLY A 333 -69.21 -10.47 -17.30
CA GLY A 333 -69.24 -9.27 -16.44
C GLY A 333 -70.11 -9.36 -15.18
N ARG A 334 -70.78 -10.48 -14.90
CA ARG A 334 -71.46 -10.72 -13.63
C ARG A 334 -70.51 -11.25 -12.56
N ILE A 335 -70.77 -10.91 -11.32
CA ILE A 335 -69.96 -11.32 -10.17
C ILE A 335 -70.74 -12.29 -9.29
N LEU A 336 -70.04 -13.29 -8.76
CA LEU A 336 -70.59 -14.18 -7.76
C LEU A 336 -70.49 -13.49 -6.40
N VAL A 337 -71.62 -13.09 -5.83
CA VAL A 337 -71.69 -12.44 -4.50
C VAL A 337 -72.46 -13.32 -3.53
N SER A 338 -72.14 -13.18 -2.25
CA SER A 338 -72.80 -13.91 -1.17
C SER A 338 -73.80 -12.99 -0.45
N ASP A 339 -74.99 -13.52 -0.14
CA ASP A 339 -75.93 -12.85 0.77
C ASP A 339 -75.52 -13.04 2.25
N ALA A 340 -76.30 -12.47 3.19
CA ALA A 340 -76.04 -12.61 4.63
C ALA A 340 -76.14 -14.06 5.14
N ASN A 341 -76.73 -14.98 4.36
CA ASN A 341 -76.86 -16.38 4.69
C ASN A 341 -75.77 -17.25 4.04
N GLY A 342 -74.82 -16.64 3.31
CA GLY A 342 -73.74 -17.36 2.64
C GLY A 342 -74.09 -17.86 1.23
N THR A 343 -75.28 -17.54 0.69
CA THR A 343 -75.74 -18.03 -0.61
C THR A 343 -75.08 -17.27 -1.74
N ALA A 344 -74.34 -17.97 -2.59
CA ALA A 344 -73.66 -17.38 -3.73
C ALA A 344 -74.61 -17.23 -4.93
N SER A 345 -74.74 -16.03 -5.51
CA SER A 345 -75.56 -15.77 -6.71
C SER A 345 -74.84 -14.85 -7.71
N TRP A 346 -75.07 -15.06 -9.01
CA TRP A 346 -74.48 -14.22 -10.05
C TRP A 346 -75.27 -12.93 -10.24
N GLN A 347 -74.80 -11.87 -9.59
CA GLN A 347 -75.45 -10.56 -9.64
C GLN A 347 -74.86 -9.70 -10.76
N VAL A 348 -75.72 -8.82 -11.30
CA VAL A 348 -75.25 -7.67 -12.09
C VAL A 348 -74.49 -6.77 -11.12
N ASN A 349 -73.27 -6.39 -11.48
CA ASN A 349 -72.43 -5.55 -10.64
C ASN A 349 -73.06 -4.15 -10.48
N SER A 350 -73.87 -3.93 -9.44
CA SER A 350 -74.70 -2.72 -9.29
C SER A 350 -75.02 -2.41 -7.82
N ALA A 351 -74.06 -1.88 -7.04
CA ALA A 351 -74.28 -0.87 -5.98
C ALA A 351 -73.01 -0.53 -5.16
N THR A 352 -72.55 0.73 -5.31
CA THR A 352 -72.14 1.71 -4.29
C THR A 352 -71.37 1.30 -3.01
N ASN A 353 -70.15 1.88 -2.93
CA ASN A 353 -69.44 2.43 -1.75
C ASN A 353 -68.34 1.57 -1.07
N ALA A 354 -67.09 2.02 -1.25
CA ALA A 354 -65.83 1.68 -0.54
C ALA A 354 -64.86 0.67 -1.21
N TRP A 355 -63.58 1.03 -1.21
CA TRP A 355 -62.45 0.26 -1.75
C TRP A 355 -62.00 -0.86 -0.80
N GLY A 356 -61.75 -2.06 -1.34
CA GLY A 356 -61.05 -3.17 -0.68
C GLY A 356 -59.70 -3.48 -1.34
N LEU A 357 -58.65 -3.46 -0.52
CA LEU A 357 -57.22 -3.24 -0.79
C LEU A 357 -56.39 -4.41 -1.34
N ALA A 358 -56.96 -5.30 -2.14
CA ALA A 358 -56.17 -6.39 -2.71
C ALA A 358 -56.60 -6.73 -4.13
N GLY A 359 -56.26 -5.83 -5.06
CA GLY A 359 -55.76 -6.35 -6.32
C GLY A 359 -54.56 -7.26 -6.01
N ASN A 360 -54.58 -8.49 -6.53
CA ASN A 360 -53.52 -9.50 -6.62
C ASN A 360 -54.06 -10.72 -7.41
N ALA A 361 -53.16 -11.50 -8.03
CA ALA A 361 -53.34 -12.76 -8.79
C ALA A 361 -54.61 -12.91 -9.65
N GLY A 362 -54.45 -12.74 -10.97
CA GLY A 362 -55.51 -12.91 -11.99
C GLY A 362 -55.89 -11.63 -12.73
N THR A 363 -55.09 -10.57 -12.63
CA THR A 363 -55.43 -9.26 -13.20
C THR A 363 -55.00 -9.11 -14.66
N ASN A 364 -55.95 -8.77 -15.56
CA ASN A 364 -55.71 -8.47 -16.97
C ASN A 364 -55.58 -6.95 -17.20
N PRO A 365 -54.44 -6.44 -17.69
CA PRO A 365 -54.17 -5.01 -17.87
C PRO A 365 -55.11 -4.25 -18.84
N SER A 366 -55.89 -4.95 -19.68
CA SER A 366 -56.84 -4.33 -20.63
C SER A 366 -58.20 -3.94 -20.02
N ILE A 367 -58.47 -4.37 -18.78
CA ILE A 367 -59.74 -4.12 -18.05
C ILE A 367 -59.56 -3.93 -16.54
N ASN A 368 -58.40 -4.28 -15.97
CA ASN A 368 -58.13 -4.17 -14.54
C ASN A 368 -57.11 -3.06 -14.29
N PHE A 369 -57.59 -1.82 -14.22
CA PHE A 369 -56.82 -0.63 -13.83
C PHE A 369 -57.62 0.18 -12.80
N ILE A 370 -56.92 0.88 -11.91
CA ILE A 370 -57.52 1.90 -11.03
C ILE A 370 -57.41 3.24 -11.77
N GLY A 371 -58.54 3.71 -12.31
CA GLY A 371 -58.60 4.89 -13.15
C GLY A 371 -59.93 4.99 -13.89
N THR A 372 -59.99 5.86 -14.89
CA THR A 372 -61.11 6.03 -15.83
C THR A 372 -60.80 5.31 -17.16
N THR A 373 -61.81 4.80 -17.88
CA THR A 373 -61.65 4.25 -19.25
C THR A 373 -61.47 5.32 -20.33
N THR A 374 -61.45 6.60 -19.93
CA THR A 374 -61.34 7.79 -20.78
C THR A 374 -60.24 8.69 -20.22
N ASP A 375 -59.82 9.74 -20.95
CA ASP A 375 -58.82 10.71 -20.49
C ASP A 375 -59.29 11.62 -19.32
N ALA A 376 -60.43 11.33 -18.69
CA ALA A 376 -60.90 12.05 -17.50
C ALA A 376 -60.03 11.75 -16.26
N ASP A 377 -59.87 12.70 -15.34
CA ASP A 377 -59.10 12.45 -14.11
C ASP A 377 -59.88 11.55 -13.13
N LEU A 378 -59.19 10.71 -12.37
CA LEU A 378 -59.74 9.97 -11.23
C LEU A 378 -59.85 10.90 -10.01
N VAL A 379 -61.06 11.17 -9.52
CA VAL A 379 -61.31 12.14 -8.44
C VAL A 379 -61.79 11.46 -7.14
N PHE A 380 -61.15 11.80 -6.01
CA PHE A 380 -61.54 11.41 -4.65
C PHE A 380 -62.22 12.60 -3.94
N ARG A 381 -63.39 12.39 -3.34
CA ARG A 381 -64.13 13.43 -2.59
C ARG A 381 -64.51 12.96 -1.18
N ARG A 382 -64.50 13.87 -0.20
CA ARG A 382 -65.05 13.68 1.15
C ARG A 382 -66.18 14.69 1.36
N ASN A 383 -67.41 14.23 1.59
CA ASN A 383 -68.59 15.09 1.77
C ASN A 383 -68.73 16.16 0.68
N SER A 384 -68.66 15.75 -0.60
CA SER A 384 -68.69 16.63 -1.79
C SER A 384 -67.52 17.59 -1.96
N VAL A 385 -66.54 17.63 -1.05
CA VAL A 385 -65.30 18.42 -1.18
C VAL A 385 -64.24 17.58 -1.89
N LEU A 386 -63.52 18.16 -2.86
CA LEU A 386 -62.36 17.52 -3.48
C LEU A 386 -61.31 17.18 -2.42
N SER A 387 -60.93 15.90 -2.32
CA SER A 387 -59.96 15.40 -1.35
C SER A 387 -58.82 14.63 -2.00
N GLY A 388 -58.89 14.37 -3.31
CA GLY A 388 -57.77 13.92 -4.11
C GLY A 388 -58.11 13.81 -5.60
N ARG A 389 -57.10 13.72 -6.45
CA ARG A 389 -57.19 13.63 -7.90
C ARG A 389 -55.98 12.86 -8.43
N ILE A 390 -56.16 12.00 -9.42
CA ILE A 390 -55.08 11.35 -10.18
C ILE A 390 -55.42 11.54 -11.66
N GLY A 391 -54.65 12.37 -12.36
CA GLY A 391 -54.81 12.64 -13.78
C GLY A 391 -53.65 13.47 -14.29
N SER A 392 -53.91 14.50 -15.10
CA SER A 392 -52.83 15.42 -15.50
C SER A 392 -52.14 16.08 -14.30
N ASN A 393 -52.83 16.21 -13.17
CA ASN A 393 -52.24 16.53 -11.87
C ASN A 393 -52.64 15.44 -10.85
N VAL A 394 -51.79 15.21 -9.86
CA VAL A 394 -52.04 14.32 -8.73
C VAL A 394 -52.23 15.15 -7.47
N SER A 395 -53.31 14.97 -6.73
CA SER A 395 -53.47 15.57 -5.41
C SER A 395 -54.14 14.66 -4.41
N PHE A 396 -53.84 14.86 -3.12
CA PHE A 396 -54.54 14.26 -1.99
C PHE A 396 -54.45 15.20 -0.79
N GLY A 397 -55.58 15.59 -0.21
CA GLY A 397 -55.65 16.56 0.89
C GLY A 397 -56.78 17.59 0.70
N THR A 398 -57.23 18.19 1.80
CA THR A 398 -58.29 19.22 1.74
C THR A 398 -57.73 20.48 1.07
N ASN A 399 -58.43 21.02 0.06
CA ASN A 399 -58.02 22.17 -0.75
C ASN A 399 -56.70 22.00 -1.54
N ALA A 400 -56.15 20.79 -1.64
CA ALA A 400 -55.00 20.54 -2.51
C ALA A 400 -55.40 20.75 -3.98
N LEU A 401 -54.72 21.65 -4.70
CA LEU A 401 -55.08 22.10 -6.06
C LEU A 401 -56.51 22.67 -6.19
N ALA A 402 -57.03 23.36 -5.16
CA ALA A 402 -58.39 23.91 -5.19
C ALA A 402 -58.65 24.87 -6.37
N THR A 403 -57.63 25.64 -6.76
CA THR A 403 -57.66 26.60 -7.88
C THR A 403 -56.43 26.39 -8.76
N ASN A 404 -56.52 25.44 -9.69
CA ASN A 404 -55.42 25.04 -10.56
C ASN A 404 -55.67 25.40 -12.03
N GLY A 405 -54.70 26.06 -12.68
CA GLY A 405 -54.62 26.33 -14.11
C GLY A 405 -53.44 25.66 -14.83
N GLY A 406 -52.59 24.90 -14.14
CA GLY A 406 -51.41 24.20 -14.69
C GLY A 406 -51.50 22.66 -14.67
N ASN A 407 -50.61 21.99 -15.40
CA ASN A 407 -50.59 20.53 -15.57
C ASN A 407 -49.32 19.87 -14.97
N ASN A 408 -49.37 18.57 -14.69
CA ASN A 408 -48.28 17.72 -14.17
C ASN A 408 -47.82 18.05 -12.74
N ASN A 409 -48.68 18.61 -11.91
CA ASN A 409 -48.41 18.91 -10.52
C ASN A 409 -48.75 17.74 -9.58
N ILE A 410 -48.02 17.59 -8.47
CA ILE A 410 -48.28 16.68 -7.36
C ILE A 410 -48.54 17.51 -6.10
N ALA A 411 -49.67 17.34 -5.41
CA ALA A 411 -50.03 18.10 -4.21
C ALA A 411 -50.61 17.20 -3.11
N LEU A 412 -49.84 16.90 -2.08
CA LEU A 412 -50.19 15.96 -1.01
C LEU A 412 -50.18 16.68 0.35
N GLY A 413 -51.35 17.06 0.88
CA GLY A 413 -51.47 17.77 2.16
C GLY A 413 -52.59 18.81 2.14
N THR A 414 -52.92 19.37 3.31
CA THR A 414 -53.95 20.41 3.41
C THR A 414 -53.44 21.71 2.81
N ASN A 415 -54.21 22.31 1.89
CA ASN A 415 -53.87 23.49 1.09
C ASN A 415 -52.52 23.40 0.33
N ALA A 416 -51.99 22.19 0.12
CA ALA A 416 -50.80 22.00 -0.69
C ALA A 416 -51.10 22.49 -2.11
N LEU A 417 -50.28 23.41 -2.62
CA LEU A 417 -50.42 23.98 -3.97
C LEU A 417 -51.85 24.49 -4.27
N GLN A 418 -52.45 25.24 -3.34
CA GLN A 418 -53.85 25.65 -3.42
C GLN A 418 -54.14 26.53 -4.66
N THR A 419 -53.28 27.50 -4.94
CA THR A 419 -53.40 28.43 -6.07
C THR A 419 -52.19 28.28 -7.00
N THR A 420 -52.39 27.80 -8.23
CA THR A 420 -51.30 27.76 -9.22
C THR A 420 -51.79 27.79 -10.67
N ILE A 421 -51.11 28.53 -11.55
CA ILE A 421 -51.18 28.32 -13.02
C ILE A 421 -49.91 27.64 -13.56
N GLY A 422 -48.91 27.41 -12.69
CA GLY A 422 -47.66 26.75 -13.03
C GLY A 422 -47.76 25.23 -13.13
N ALA A 423 -46.85 24.63 -13.90
CA ALA A 423 -46.82 23.20 -14.23
C ALA A 423 -45.61 22.47 -13.61
N ARG A 424 -45.70 21.14 -13.48
CA ARG A 424 -44.62 20.23 -13.05
C ARG A 424 -44.11 20.44 -11.61
N ASN A 425 -44.93 20.93 -10.70
CA ASN A 425 -44.55 21.15 -9.31
C ASN A 425 -44.87 19.95 -8.41
N ILE A 426 -44.12 19.74 -7.33
CA ILE A 426 -44.39 18.74 -6.28
C ILE A 426 -44.53 19.50 -4.96
N ALA A 427 -45.63 19.33 -4.25
CA ALA A 427 -45.92 19.92 -2.95
C ALA A 427 -46.42 18.82 -2.01
N ILE A 428 -45.73 18.58 -0.89
CA ILE A 428 -46.06 17.52 0.06
C ILE A 428 -45.94 18.10 1.48
N GLY A 429 -47.05 18.24 2.19
CA GLY A 429 -47.12 18.89 3.51
C GLY A 429 -48.28 19.89 3.58
N THR A 430 -48.59 20.36 4.78
CA THR A 430 -49.58 21.41 4.99
C THR A 430 -49.03 22.74 4.49
N ASP A 431 -49.81 23.47 3.69
CA ASP A 431 -49.44 24.75 3.07
C ASP A 431 -48.13 24.71 2.26
N ALA A 432 -47.67 23.51 1.85
CA ALA A 432 -46.53 23.38 0.96
C ALA A 432 -46.86 24.01 -0.40
N LEU A 433 -46.01 24.93 -0.87
CA LEU A 433 -46.17 25.63 -2.15
C LEU A 433 -47.54 26.34 -2.33
N HIS A 434 -48.13 26.82 -1.22
CA HIS A 434 -49.50 27.33 -1.14
C HIS A 434 -49.84 28.40 -2.20
N GLU A 435 -49.01 29.45 -2.29
CA GLU A 435 -49.26 30.64 -3.11
C GLU A 435 -48.42 30.66 -4.41
N ASN A 436 -48.41 29.54 -5.15
CA ASN A 436 -47.61 29.44 -6.37
C ASN A 436 -48.25 30.10 -7.60
N ALA A 437 -48.21 31.43 -7.73
CA ALA A 437 -48.96 32.13 -8.79
C ALA A 437 -48.62 31.67 -10.22
N GLY A 438 -47.36 31.33 -10.54
CA GLY A 438 -46.93 30.86 -11.87
C GLY A 438 -45.64 30.05 -11.96
N GLY A 439 -44.98 29.75 -10.84
CA GLY A 439 -43.73 28.98 -10.80
C GLY A 439 -43.86 27.55 -11.33
N THR A 440 -42.84 27.04 -12.01
CA THR A 440 -42.84 25.68 -12.59
C THR A 440 -41.66 24.83 -12.12
N ARG A 441 -41.82 23.50 -12.10
CA ARG A 441 -40.75 22.54 -11.73
C ARG A 441 -40.18 22.73 -10.32
N ASN A 442 -40.98 23.20 -9.38
CA ASN A 442 -40.59 23.30 -7.97
C ASN A 442 -40.91 22.00 -7.20
N VAL A 443 -40.12 21.68 -6.19
CA VAL A 443 -40.36 20.59 -5.24
C VAL A 443 -40.40 21.20 -3.84
N ALA A 444 -41.45 20.95 -3.08
CA ALA A 444 -41.65 21.44 -1.73
C ALA A 444 -42.16 20.28 -0.86
N VAL A 445 -41.43 19.92 0.18
CA VAL A 445 -41.77 18.81 1.09
C VAL A 445 -41.55 19.25 2.53
N GLY A 446 -42.63 19.45 3.28
CA GLY A 446 -42.62 19.99 4.65
C GLY A 446 -43.79 20.94 4.90
N ASP A 447 -44.08 21.23 6.17
CA ASP A 447 -45.06 22.26 6.52
C ASP A 447 -44.56 23.64 6.07
N ARG A 448 -45.38 24.38 5.31
CA ARG A 448 -45.04 25.71 4.77
C ARG A 448 -43.75 25.76 3.92
N ALA A 449 -43.28 24.62 3.43
CA ALA A 449 -42.15 24.58 2.50
C ALA A 449 -42.53 25.34 1.23
N LEU A 450 -41.72 26.33 0.84
CA LEU A 450 -41.92 27.16 -0.35
C LEU A 450 -43.30 27.88 -0.39
N LEU A 451 -43.83 28.25 0.78
CA LEU A 451 -45.18 28.80 1.00
C LEU A 451 -45.59 29.89 -0.01
N ALA A 452 -44.79 30.94 -0.16
CA ALA A 452 -45.12 32.16 -0.89
C ALA A 452 -44.32 32.30 -2.20
N ASN A 453 -44.50 31.36 -3.14
CA ASN A 453 -43.74 31.33 -4.39
C ASN A 453 -44.44 31.97 -5.60
N VAL A 454 -44.34 33.27 -5.82
CA VAL A 454 -45.11 33.93 -6.90
C VAL A 454 -44.70 33.44 -8.30
N SER A 455 -43.42 33.57 -8.71
CA SER A 455 -42.96 33.19 -10.06
C SER A 455 -41.71 32.31 -10.11
N GLY A 456 -41.13 31.94 -8.96
CA GLY A 456 -39.90 31.15 -8.89
C GLY A 456 -40.07 29.75 -9.47
N SER A 457 -39.08 29.25 -10.21
CA SER A 457 -39.07 27.94 -10.88
C SER A 457 -37.81 27.14 -10.55
N PHE A 458 -37.89 25.81 -10.68
CA PHE A 458 -36.77 24.88 -10.44
C PHE A 458 -36.23 24.86 -9.00
N ASN A 459 -37.03 25.26 -8.00
CA ASN A 459 -36.60 25.23 -6.60
C ASN A 459 -36.86 23.86 -5.94
N SER A 460 -36.03 23.44 -4.98
CA SER A 460 -36.20 22.24 -4.17
C SER A 460 -36.13 22.59 -2.69
N ALA A 461 -37.26 22.51 -1.98
CA ALA A 461 -37.41 22.81 -0.57
C ALA A 461 -37.82 21.54 0.20
N PHE A 462 -37.04 21.12 1.19
CA PHE A 462 -37.30 19.98 2.06
C PHE A 462 -37.10 20.36 3.53
N GLY A 463 -38.17 20.44 4.32
CA GLY A 463 -38.14 20.87 5.71
C GLY A 463 -39.26 21.86 6.03
N GLU A 464 -39.57 22.03 7.32
CA GLU A 464 -40.53 23.04 7.77
C GLU A 464 -40.04 24.44 7.43
N SER A 465 -40.90 25.25 6.80
CA SER A 465 -40.62 26.63 6.39
C SER A 465 -39.36 26.82 5.52
N ALA A 466 -38.85 25.74 4.90
CA ALA A 466 -37.74 25.81 3.96
C ALA A 466 -38.16 26.65 2.75
N LEU A 467 -37.38 27.69 2.44
CA LEU A 467 -37.60 28.60 1.31
C LEU A 467 -38.98 29.31 1.31
N ALA A 468 -39.59 29.53 2.49
CA ALA A 468 -40.99 29.94 2.60
C ALA A 468 -41.36 31.27 1.91
N ALA A 469 -40.47 32.26 1.83
CA ALA A 469 -40.78 33.61 1.32
C ALA A 469 -40.43 33.86 -0.17
N ASN A 470 -40.16 32.81 -0.96
CA ASN A 470 -39.58 32.92 -2.31
C ASN A 470 -40.46 33.55 -3.39
N SER A 471 -40.59 34.87 -3.42
CA SER A 471 -41.41 35.58 -4.42
C SER A 471 -41.02 35.30 -5.91
N GLY A 472 -39.74 35.13 -6.25
CA GLY A 472 -39.31 35.00 -7.65
C GLY A 472 -37.98 34.29 -7.90
N GLY A 473 -37.30 33.81 -6.86
CA GLY A 473 -36.01 33.12 -6.98
C GLY A 473 -36.11 31.79 -7.72
N ASN A 474 -35.11 31.48 -8.55
CA ASN A 474 -35.08 30.25 -9.36
C ASN A 474 -33.90 29.34 -8.97
N GLU A 475 -34.03 28.04 -9.20
CA GLU A 475 -32.96 27.04 -9.05
C GLU A 475 -32.34 26.96 -7.64
N ASN A 476 -33.09 27.29 -6.59
CA ASN A 476 -32.60 27.17 -5.20
C ASN A 476 -32.84 25.77 -4.63
N VAL A 477 -31.92 25.28 -3.81
CA VAL A 477 -32.04 24.06 -3.01
C VAL A 477 -32.00 24.45 -1.53
N ALA A 478 -33.03 24.11 -0.77
CA ALA A 478 -33.14 24.38 0.67
C ALA A 478 -33.56 23.08 1.37
N ILE A 479 -32.70 22.53 2.22
CA ILE A 479 -32.96 21.28 2.94
C ILE A 479 -32.64 21.48 4.42
N GLY A 480 -33.65 21.44 5.27
CA GLY A 480 -33.55 21.73 6.70
C GLY A 480 -34.70 22.64 7.16
N GLU A 481 -34.97 22.64 8.47
CA GLU A 481 -35.90 23.60 9.07
C GLU A 481 -35.40 25.02 8.84
N SER A 482 -36.29 25.89 8.35
CA SER A 482 -36.02 27.30 8.09
C SER A 482 -34.80 27.61 7.20
N ALA A 483 -34.38 26.64 6.37
CA ALA A 483 -33.31 26.86 5.39
C ALA A 483 -33.81 27.83 4.29
N LEU A 484 -33.06 28.89 4.00
CA LEU A 484 -33.39 29.92 2.99
C LEU A 484 -34.75 30.64 3.20
N THR A 485 -35.31 30.65 4.41
CA THR A 485 -36.70 31.08 4.67
C THR A 485 -37.08 32.47 4.15
N ALA A 486 -36.19 33.46 4.24
CA ALA A 486 -36.47 34.83 3.82
C ALA A 486 -36.15 35.14 2.34
N ASN A 487 -35.71 34.15 1.54
CA ASN A 487 -35.32 34.39 0.15
C ASN A 487 -36.48 34.98 -0.63
N SER A 488 -36.29 36.13 -1.28
CA SER A 488 -37.33 36.80 -2.06
C SER A 488 -37.12 36.57 -3.55
N VAL A 489 -35.94 36.91 -4.08
CA VAL A 489 -35.58 36.78 -5.51
C VAL A 489 -34.22 36.13 -5.75
N GLY A 490 -33.47 35.81 -4.70
CA GLY A 490 -32.17 35.13 -4.81
C GLY A 490 -32.28 33.80 -5.56
N TYR A 491 -31.28 33.45 -6.37
CA TYR A 491 -31.33 32.33 -7.30
C TYR A 491 -30.06 31.47 -7.23
N LYS A 492 -30.19 30.18 -7.56
CA LYS A 492 -29.08 29.20 -7.58
C LYS A 492 -28.35 29.03 -6.25
N ASN A 493 -29.05 29.22 -5.13
CA ASN A 493 -28.51 28.96 -3.80
C ASN A 493 -28.68 27.49 -3.40
N THR A 494 -27.75 26.94 -2.61
CA THR A 494 -27.84 25.60 -2.00
C THR A 494 -27.65 25.72 -0.50
N ALA A 495 -28.70 25.58 0.29
CA ALA A 495 -28.68 25.54 1.75
C ALA A 495 -29.07 24.14 2.24
N LEU A 496 -28.18 23.51 3.01
CA LEU A 496 -28.40 22.19 3.62
C LEU A 496 -28.03 22.26 5.11
N GLY A 497 -29.04 22.30 5.98
CA GLY A 497 -28.94 22.43 7.43
C GLY A 497 -30.01 23.35 8.02
N SER A 498 -30.35 23.17 9.31
CA SER A 498 -31.27 24.09 10.02
C SER A 498 -30.75 25.51 9.97
N ASP A 499 -31.61 26.47 9.65
CA ASP A 499 -31.32 27.91 9.60
C ASP A 499 -30.15 28.30 8.68
N SER A 500 -29.79 27.43 7.74
CA SER A 500 -28.80 27.74 6.72
C SER A 500 -29.36 28.83 5.79
N MET A 501 -28.65 29.96 5.70
CA MET A 501 -29.03 31.14 4.91
C MET A 501 -30.43 31.69 5.21
N SER A 502 -30.91 31.61 6.45
CA SER A 502 -32.31 31.90 6.81
C SER A 502 -32.77 33.32 6.48
N VAL A 503 -31.86 34.31 6.41
CA VAL A 503 -32.19 35.72 6.12
C VAL A 503 -31.79 36.20 4.72
N ASN A 504 -31.34 35.31 3.83
CA ASN A 504 -30.99 35.69 2.46
C ASN A 504 -32.21 36.27 1.75
N THR A 505 -32.10 37.46 1.16
CA THR A 505 -33.19 38.17 0.49
C THR A 505 -33.02 38.15 -1.03
N THR A 506 -31.90 38.66 -1.54
CA THR A 506 -31.64 38.74 -3.00
C THR A 506 -30.36 38.03 -3.45
N GLY A 507 -29.49 37.62 -2.52
CA GLY A 507 -28.21 36.99 -2.85
C GLY A 507 -28.38 35.68 -3.63
N GLY A 508 -27.55 35.46 -4.65
CA GLY A 508 -27.56 34.28 -5.52
C GLY A 508 -26.23 33.53 -5.56
N PHE A 509 -26.26 32.29 -6.07
CA PHE A 509 -25.10 31.39 -6.20
C PHE A 509 -24.38 31.04 -4.89
N ASN A 510 -25.03 31.14 -3.74
CA ASN A 510 -24.41 30.80 -2.47
C ASN A 510 -24.59 29.30 -2.13
N VAL A 511 -23.64 28.73 -1.40
CA VAL A 511 -23.68 27.34 -0.91
C VAL A 511 -23.46 27.35 0.59
N GLY A 512 -24.49 27.06 1.38
CA GLY A 512 -24.43 26.82 2.82
C GLY A 512 -24.61 25.33 3.13
N LEU A 513 -23.60 24.68 3.73
CA LEU A 513 -23.66 23.27 4.14
C LEU A 513 -23.32 23.14 5.63
N GLY A 514 -24.34 22.91 6.45
CA GLY A 514 -24.28 22.88 7.91
C GLY A 514 -25.32 23.79 8.54
N ALA A 515 -25.72 23.48 9.77
CA ALA A 515 -26.65 24.32 10.51
C ALA A 515 -26.06 25.71 10.80
N ASN A 516 -26.90 26.75 10.72
CA ASN A 516 -26.52 28.15 10.92
C ASN A 516 -25.42 28.66 9.97
N THR A 517 -25.25 28.08 8.77
CA THR A 517 -24.31 28.63 7.78
C THR A 517 -24.88 29.88 7.13
N LEU A 518 -24.06 30.91 6.87
CA LEU A 518 -24.49 32.15 6.18
C LEU A 518 -25.73 32.82 6.82
N GLN A 519 -25.93 32.67 8.14
CA GLN A 519 -27.16 33.05 8.83
C GLN A 519 -27.49 34.55 8.74
N ALA A 520 -26.49 35.43 8.55
CA ALA A 520 -26.68 36.86 8.39
C ALA A 520 -26.67 37.35 6.92
N ASN A 521 -26.47 36.45 5.95
CA ASN A 521 -26.33 36.84 4.54
C ASN A 521 -27.68 37.32 4.02
N SER A 522 -27.78 38.57 3.60
CA SER A 522 -28.98 39.16 3.00
C SER A 522 -28.85 39.22 1.48
N ASP A 523 -27.80 39.89 0.99
CA ASP A 523 -27.65 40.19 -0.43
C ASP A 523 -26.32 39.71 -1.05
N GLY A 524 -25.45 39.07 -0.25
CA GLY A 524 -24.17 38.56 -0.72
C GLY A 524 -24.31 37.44 -1.75
N ASP A 525 -23.49 37.47 -2.80
CA ASP A 525 -23.50 36.52 -3.92
C ASP A 525 -22.27 35.60 -3.93
N ARG A 526 -22.40 34.39 -4.49
CA ARG A 526 -21.29 33.46 -4.79
C ARG A 526 -20.44 33.05 -3.56
N ASN A 527 -21.05 32.99 -2.38
CA ASN A 527 -20.36 32.57 -1.16
C ASN A 527 -20.48 31.06 -0.93
N VAL A 528 -19.42 30.43 -0.45
CA VAL A 528 -19.41 29.02 -0.04
C VAL A 528 -19.10 28.96 1.45
N ALA A 529 -19.99 28.37 2.24
CA ALA A 529 -19.84 28.18 3.68
C ALA A 529 -20.14 26.72 4.04
N VAL A 530 -19.15 26.01 4.58
CA VAL A 530 -19.27 24.58 4.91
C VAL A 530 -18.79 24.33 6.34
N GLY A 531 -19.68 23.83 7.20
CA GLY A 531 -19.43 23.57 8.62
C GLY A 531 -20.55 24.11 9.52
N TYR A 532 -20.62 23.66 10.77
CA TYR A 532 -21.55 24.24 11.74
C TYR A 532 -21.21 25.70 12.00
N ALA A 533 -22.19 26.60 11.88
CA ALA A 533 -22.03 28.05 12.09
C ALA A 533 -20.89 28.68 11.26
N ALA A 534 -20.68 28.19 10.03
CA ALA A 534 -19.67 28.78 9.13
C ALA A 534 -20.20 30.03 8.42
N MET A 535 -19.37 31.06 8.33
CA MET A 535 -19.64 32.34 7.66
C MET A 535 -20.87 33.08 8.21
N VAL A 536 -21.07 33.09 9.53
CA VAL A 536 -22.25 33.71 10.17
C VAL A 536 -22.23 35.23 10.13
N THR A 537 -21.07 35.85 9.99
CA THR A 537 -20.93 37.32 9.99
C THR A 537 -21.21 37.96 8.63
N ASN A 538 -21.18 37.20 7.53
CA ASN A 538 -21.36 37.73 6.18
C ASN A 538 -22.78 38.27 5.97
N THR A 539 -22.92 39.53 5.55
CA THR A 539 -24.21 40.19 5.27
C THR A 539 -24.39 40.47 3.78
N THR A 540 -23.48 41.25 3.18
CA THR A 540 -23.51 41.65 1.76
C THR A 540 -22.23 41.26 1.00
N GLY A 541 -21.26 40.68 1.70
CA GLY A 541 -19.99 40.21 1.13
C GLY A 541 -20.21 39.11 0.09
N SER A 542 -19.35 39.06 -0.92
CA SER A 542 -19.56 38.23 -2.11
C SER A 542 -18.27 37.51 -2.54
N SER A 543 -18.41 36.34 -3.16
CA SER A 543 -17.31 35.49 -3.62
C SER A 543 -16.40 34.96 -2.50
N ASN A 544 -16.91 34.81 -1.27
CA ASN A 544 -16.14 34.29 -0.13
C ASN A 544 -16.20 32.75 -0.06
N THR A 545 -15.15 32.11 0.45
CA THR A 545 -15.10 30.64 0.64
C THR A 545 -14.66 30.31 2.07
N VAL A 546 -15.55 29.74 2.87
CA VAL A 546 -15.29 29.43 4.28
C VAL A 546 -15.57 27.95 4.54
N LEU A 547 -14.59 27.23 5.07
CA LEU A 547 -14.66 25.80 5.33
C LEU A 547 -14.15 25.49 6.74
N GLY A 548 -15.02 25.04 7.63
CA GLY A 548 -14.69 24.67 9.02
C GLY A 548 -15.78 25.07 10.00
N ALA A 549 -15.90 24.33 11.11
CA ALA A 549 -16.84 24.69 12.17
C ALA A 549 -16.48 26.07 12.76
N ALA A 550 -17.46 26.96 12.83
CA ALA A 550 -17.33 28.35 13.27
C ALA A 550 -16.25 29.16 12.53
N ALA A 551 -15.81 28.74 11.33
CA ALA A 551 -14.94 29.56 10.49
C ALA A 551 -15.74 30.75 9.93
N ASP A 552 -15.11 31.91 9.72
CA ASP A 552 -15.85 33.13 9.35
C ASP A 552 -15.02 34.14 8.53
N VAL A 553 -15.67 35.23 8.17
CA VAL A 553 -15.08 36.49 7.71
C VAL A 553 -15.22 37.53 8.81
N ALA A 554 -14.21 38.37 9.02
CA ALA A 554 -14.22 39.32 10.14
C ALA A 554 -15.24 40.47 9.99
N ALA A 555 -15.76 40.70 8.78
CA ALA A 555 -16.73 41.75 8.50
C ALA A 555 -17.72 41.33 7.40
N GLY A 556 -18.96 41.81 7.51
CA GLY A 556 -20.07 41.35 6.69
C GLY A 556 -20.01 41.71 5.20
N ALA A 557 -19.14 42.63 4.79
CA ALA A 557 -19.03 43.12 3.41
C ALA A 557 -17.72 42.71 2.70
N LEU A 558 -16.94 41.78 3.26
CA LEU A 558 -15.70 41.31 2.62
C LEU A 558 -15.99 40.56 1.32
N THR A 559 -15.06 40.61 0.37
CA THR A 559 -15.19 39.93 -0.93
C THR A 559 -13.95 39.13 -1.27
N ASN A 560 -14.12 38.00 -1.96
CA ASN A 560 -13.00 37.12 -2.34
C ASN A 560 -12.11 36.74 -1.14
N ALA A 561 -12.72 36.55 0.03
CA ALA A 561 -12.06 36.15 1.26
C ALA A 561 -12.24 34.64 1.46
N THR A 562 -11.15 33.93 1.71
CA THR A 562 -11.15 32.48 1.94
C THR A 562 -10.62 32.14 3.33
N ALA A 563 -11.36 31.39 4.13
CA ALA A 563 -10.91 30.88 5.43
C ALA A 563 -11.14 29.36 5.52
N ILE A 564 -10.08 28.59 5.78
CA ILE A 564 -10.14 27.12 5.83
C ILE A 564 -9.56 26.62 7.16
N GLY A 565 -10.34 25.88 7.93
CA GLY A 565 -10.02 25.36 9.26
C GLY A 565 -11.05 25.78 10.30
N ALA A 566 -11.25 24.96 11.34
CA ALA A 566 -12.19 25.32 12.42
C ALA A 566 -11.77 26.64 13.06
N ARG A 567 -12.72 27.60 13.19
CA ARG A 567 -12.48 28.96 13.69
C ARG A 567 -11.42 29.77 12.92
N ALA A 568 -11.10 29.40 11.68
CA ALA A 568 -10.32 30.27 10.80
C ALA A 568 -11.13 31.54 10.49
N GLU A 569 -10.48 32.71 10.42
CA GLU A 569 -11.14 33.98 10.12
C GLU A 569 -10.36 34.77 9.08
N ALA A 570 -11.01 35.09 7.96
CA ALA A 570 -10.42 35.96 6.95
C ALA A 570 -10.75 37.43 7.27
N GLY A 571 -9.72 38.22 7.60
CA GLY A 571 -9.86 39.61 8.04
C GLY A 571 -9.99 40.66 6.94
N ALA A 572 -9.75 40.30 5.68
CA ALA A 572 -9.72 41.24 4.56
C ALA A 572 -10.23 40.62 3.25
N SER A 573 -10.66 41.48 2.32
CA SER A 573 -11.01 41.04 0.96
C SER A 573 -9.75 40.56 0.21
N ASN A 574 -9.92 39.66 -0.76
CA ASN A 574 -8.83 39.08 -1.57
C ASN A 574 -7.75 38.38 -0.72
N SER A 575 -8.14 37.70 0.35
CA SER A 575 -7.23 37.02 1.26
C SER A 575 -7.57 35.54 1.43
N LEU A 576 -6.55 34.72 1.68
CA LEU A 576 -6.68 33.31 2.07
C LEU A 576 -6.05 33.12 3.45
N VAL A 577 -6.84 32.64 4.41
CA VAL A 577 -6.40 32.25 5.76
C VAL A 577 -6.56 30.74 5.90
N LEU A 578 -5.46 30.07 6.23
CA LEU A 578 -5.41 28.63 6.48
C LEU A 578 -5.15 28.40 7.97
N GLY A 579 -6.17 27.88 8.68
CA GLY A 579 -6.12 27.57 10.09
C GLY A 579 -6.59 28.69 11.03
N SER A 580 -6.80 28.34 12.30
CA SER A 580 -7.13 29.28 13.37
C SER A 580 -5.92 30.09 13.82
N ILE A 581 -6.17 31.30 14.34
CA ILE A 581 -5.18 32.16 14.99
C ILE A 581 -5.59 32.32 16.46
N ASN A 582 -4.68 32.07 17.39
CA ASN A 582 -4.99 32.16 18.82
C ASN A 582 -5.53 33.55 19.21
N GLY A 583 -6.70 33.60 19.84
CA GLY A 583 -7.38 34.83 20.24
C GLY A 583 -8.28 35.47 19.17
N VAL A 584 -8.26 34.99 17.92
CA VAL A 584 -9.15 35.43 16.84
C VAL A 584 -10.32 34.45 16.71
N ASN A 585 -11.53 34.95 16.45
CA ASN A 585 -12.75 34.13 16.32
C ASN A 585 -12.92 33.09 17.45
N SER A 586 -12.55 33.51 18.67
CA SER A 586 -12.57 32.68 19.89
C SER A 586 -11.75 31.36 19.79
N ALA A 587 -10.74 31.29 18.92
CA ALA A 587 -9.82 30.16 18.88
C ALA A 587 -8.83 30.19 20.06
N THR A 588 -8.57 29.01 20.63
CA THR A 588 -7.70 28.85 21.82
C THR A 588 -6.25 28.50 21.48
N ALA A 589 -5.95 28.25 20.21
CA ALA A 589 -4.63 27.89 19.72
C ALA A 589 -4.49 28.25 18.23
N ASP A 590 -3.24 28.44 17.80
CA ASP A 590 -2.89 28.54 16.40
C ASP A 590 -2.96 27.16 15.71
N THR A 591 -3.40 27.14 14.46
CA THR A 591 -3.30 25.94 13.62
C THR A 591 -1.98 25.95 12.85
N ASN A 592 -1.21 24.86 12.95
CA ASN A 592 -0.02 24.64 12.12
C ASN A 592 -0.41 24.06 10.75
N VAL A 593 0.10 24.62 9.65
CA VAL A 593 -0.19 24.20 8.27
C VAL A 593 0.95 23.35 7.71
N GLY A 594 0.65 22.11 7.35
CA GLY A 594 1.60 21.17 6.75
C GLY A 594 1.39 20.98 5.25
N ILE A 595 2.45 21.03 4.44
CA ILE A 595 2.46 20.62 3.02
C ILE A 595 3.48 19.49 2.86
N GLY A 596 3.01 18.28 2.54
CA GLY A 596 3.87 17.09 2.45
C GLY A 596 4.24 16.47 3.81
N THR A 597 3.60 16.90 4.90
CA THR A 597 3.78 16.36 6.25
C THR A 597 2.47 16.31 7.03
N THR A 598 2.28 15.30 7.87
CA THR A 598 1.11 15.15 8.75
C THR A 598 1.34 15.68 10.16
N THR A 599 2.58 16.05 10.50
CA THR A 599 2.99 16.57 11.82
C THR A 599 3.72 17.90 11.67
N PRO A 600 3.04 18.98 11.25
CA PRO A 600 3.68 20.29 11.12
C PRO A 600 4.14 20.79 12.50
N GLN A 601 5.46 20.96 12.65
CA GLN A 601 6.10 21.42 13.89
C GLN A 601 6.17 22.96 13.96
N GLU A 602 5.92 23.63 12.84
CA GLU A 602 5.94 25.07 12.68
C GLU A 602 4.63 25.57 12.06
N ARG A 603 4.40 26.89 12.10
CA ARG A 603 3.20 27.51 11.52
C ARG A 603 2.98 27.16 10.05
N LEU A 604 4.05 27.12 9.26
CA LEU A 604 4.07 26.58 7.90
C LEU A 604 5.23 25.58 7.76
N HIS A 605 4.94 24.28 7.66
CA HIS A 605 5.92 23.23 7.50
C HIS A 605 5.76 22.58 6.12
N VAL A 606 6.70 22.82 5.21
CA VAL A 606 6.73 22.20 3.88
C VAL A 606 7.86 21.18 3.79
N VAL A 607 7.53 19.91 3.53
CA VAL A 607 8.51 18.86 3.26
C VAL A 607 8.64 18.69 1.75
N GLY A 608 9.73 19.22 1.19
CA GLY A 608 10.01 19.19 -0.24
C GLY A 608 10.63 20.49 -0.74
N LYS A 609 10.77 20.64 -2.07
CA LYS A 609 11.26 21.88 -2.69
C LYS A 609 10.14 22.93 -2.75
N ILE A 610 10.45 24.17 -2.35
CA ILE A 610 9.56 25.33 -2.50
C ILE A 610 10.08 26.17 -3.68
N ARG A 611 9.19 26.58 -4.59
CA ARG A 611 9.47 27.55 -5.65
C ARG A 611 8.69 28.83 -5.39
N MET A 612 9.39 29.92 -5.13
CA MET A 612 8.81 31.25 -4.90
C MET A 612 9.17 32.17 -6.07
N VAL A 613 8.19 32.88 -6.63
CA VAL A 613 8.30 33.61 -7.90
C VAL A 613 7.63 34.96 -7.71
N ASP A 614 8.35 36.06 -7.89
CA ASP A 614 7.83 37.44 -7.81
C ASP A 614 7.99 38.22 -9.13
N GLY A 615 8.42 37.53 -10.19
CA GLY A 615 8.77 38.11 -11.50
C GLY A 615 10.22 38.56 -11.60
N THR A 616 10.93 38.65 -10.47
CA THR A 616 12.30 39.11 -10.38
C THR A 616 13.28 37.99 -10.00
N GLN A 617 12.82 36.75 -9.82
CA GLN A 617 13.69 35.58 -9.69
C GLN A 617 14.54 35.33 -10.95
N ALA A 618 15.85 35.15 -10.78
CA ALA A 618 16.80 34.79 -11.84
C ALA A 618 18.03 34.10 -11.24
N ASN A 619 18.86 33.48 -12.08
CA ASN A 619 20.17 32.99 -11.65
C ASN A 619 20.99 34.13 -11.01
N GLY A 620 21.59 33.88 -9.85
CA GLY A 620 22.40 34.88 -9.13
C GLY A 620 21.58 35.92 -8.38
N ARG A 621 20.32 35.63 -8.06
CA ARG A 621 19.49 36.45 -7.16
C ARG A 621 19.20 35.70 -5.87
N ILE A 622 19.11 36.43 -4.76
CA ILE A 622 18.80 35.89 -3.45
C ILE A 622 17.46 36.42 -2.96
N MET A 623 16.80 35.67 -2.09
CA MET A 623 15.60 36.14 -1.42
C MET A 623 15.99 36.94 -0.18
N THR A 624 15.56 38.20 -0.10
CA THR A 624 15.77 39.08 1.06
C THR A 624 14.44 39.51 1.63
N SER A 625 14.37 39.78 2.94
CA SER A 625 13.20 40.38 3.57
C SER A 625 13.43 41.86 3.85
N ASN A 626 12.41 42.69 3.68
CA ASN A 626 12.40 44.04 4.28
C ASN A 626 12.05 43.98 5.78
N ALA A 627 12.00 45.15 6.44
CA ALA A 627 11.65 45.27 7.87
C ALA A 627 10.23 44.79 8.21
N ASN A 628 9.34 44.68 7.22
CA ASN A 628 7.97 44.21 7.38
C ASN A 628 7.81 42.71 7.07
N GLY A 629 8.91 41.96 6.87
CA GLY A 629 8.84 40.53 6.57
C GLY A 629 8.55 40.19 5.10
N THR A 630 8.48 41.17 4.20
CA THR A 630 8.17 40.92 2.78
C THR A 630 9.41 40.41 2.04
N ALA A 631 9.32 39.21 1.49
CA ALA A 631 10.38 38.59 0.71
C ALA A 631 10.42 39.14 -0.74
N SER A 632 11.61 39.44 -1.25
CA SER A 632 11.86 39.86 -2.65
C SER A 632 13.11 39.19 -3.22
N TRP A 633 13.11 38.87 -4.52
CA TRP A 633 14.30 38.37 -5.23
C TRP A 633 15.21 39.50 -5.67
N THR A 634 16.26 39.74 -4.89
CA THR A 634 17.19 40.84 -5.12
C THR A 634 18.40 40.32 -5.88
N ALA A 635 18.83 41.04 -6.93
CA ALA A 635 20.10 40.69 -7.55
C ALA A 635 21.20 40.82 -6.52
N VAL A 636 22.12 39.84 -6.50
CA VAL A 636 23.28 39.90 -5.61
C VAL A 636 24.03 41.23 -5.80
N GLY A 637 23.99 41.83 -7.01
CA GLY A 637 24.58 43.14 -7.31
C GLY A 637 23.72 44.39 -7.06
N THR A 638 22.43 44.27 -6.69
CA THR A 638 21.56 45.42 -6.33
C THR A 638 21.38 45.60 -4.83
N LEU A 639 21.99 44.74 -4.01
CA LEU A 639 22.32 45.09 -2.64
C LEU A 639 23.31 46.26 -2.75
N ALA A 640 22.81 47.49 -2.54
CA ALA A 640 23.63 48.70 -2.53
C ALA A 640 24.91 48.38 -1.75
N SER A 641 26.03 48.36 -2.48
CA SER A 641 27.37 47.94 -2.07
C SER A 641 27.53 47.86 -0.56
N GLY A 642 27.08 46.74 0.01
CA GLY A 642 27.36 46.47 1.40
C GLY A 642 28.81 46.07 1.45
N THR A 643 29.57 46.80 2.26
CA THR A 643 30.90 46.33 2.64
C THR A 643 30.78 44.87 3.10
N LEU A 644 31.85 44.09 2.94
CA LEU A 644 31.91 42.71 3.48
C LEU A 644 31.47 42.64 4.95
N ASP A 645 31.60 43.76 5.67
CA ASP A 645 31.04 44.06 7.00
C ASP A 645 29.52 43.83 7.06
N GLN A 646 28.73 44.46 6.20
CA GLN A 646 27.25 44.35 6.20
C GLN A 646 26.73 42.95 5.83
N ALA A 647 27.55 42.12 5.17
CA ALA A 647 27.20 40.72 4.89
C ALA A 647 27.33 39.82 6.15
N TYR A 648 28.04 40.28 7.18
CA TYR A 648 28.33 39.52 8.41
C TYR A 648 27.89 40.22 9.72
N ASP A 649 27.55 41.51 9.66
CA ASP A 649 27.06 42.37 10.74
C ASP A 649 25.67 42.90 10.34
N PHE A 650 24.64 42.48 11.09
CA PHE A 650 23.35 43.19 11.12
C PHE A 650 23.37 44.15 12.32
N GLY A 651 24.01 45.30 12.18
CA GLY A 651 23.93 46.43 13.10
C GLY A 651 25.21 46.81 13.87
N GLY A 652 26.16 47.45 13.18
CA GLY A 652 27.04 48.50 13.70
C GLY A 652 28.45 48.06 14.14
N ALA A 653 29.43 48.96 13.90
CA ALA A 653 30.87 48.88 14.15
C ALA A 653 31.33 47.64 14.94
N GLY A 654 31.47 46.53 14.21
CA GLY A 654 31.62 45.19 14.75
C GLY A 654 32.79 44.99 15.72
N LEU A 655 32.51 44.18 16.75
CA LEU A 655 33.51 43.44 17.52
C LEU A 655 34.19 42.45 16.56
N GLY A 656 35.31 42.86 15.97
CA GLY A 656 36.03 42.18 14.88
C GLY A 656 35.87 40.66 14.86
N ARG A 657 35.30 40.13 13.78
CA ARG A 657 35.14 38.71 13.54
C ARG A 657 36.13 38.22 12.49
N THR A 658 36.75 37.08 12.77
CA THR A 658 37.64 36.35 11.87
C THR A 658 36.83 35.68 10.76
N ILE A 659 37.19 35.93 9.50
CA ILE A 659 36.72 35.10 8.38
C ILE A 659 37.62 33.87 8.32
N THR A 660 37.08 32.71 8.69
CA THR A 660 37.78 31.42 8.62
C THR A 660 37.31 30.67 7.38
N ALA A 661 38.19 30.48 6.39
CA ALA A 661 37.93 29.52 5.31
C ALA A 661 38.12 28.10 5.89
N ASP A 662 37.03 27.35 6.00
CA ASP A 662 37.00 26.00 6.59
C ASP A 662 37.46 24.91 5.60
N ALA A 663 37.38 25.17 4.29
CA ALA A 663 38.00 24.37 3.24
C ALA A 663 38.42 25.22 2.02
N GLY A 664 39.72 25.30 1.74
CA GLY A 664 40.28 25.95 0.55
C GLY A 664 40.80 27.38 0.75
N ALA A 665 41.27 28.00 -0.32
CA ALA A 665 41.82 29.37 -0.28
C ALA A 665 40.70 30.42 -0.32
N LEU A 666 40.86 31.50 0.44
CA LEU A 666 40.04 32.71 0.27
C LEU A 666 40.40 33.35 -1.09
N LEU A 667 39.51 33.23 -2.07
CA LEU A 667 39.68 33.78 -3.40
C LEU A 667 39.00 35.16 -3.50
N ILE A 668 39.79 36.22 -3.69
CA ILE A 668 39.30 37.59 -3.91
C ILE A 668 39.40 37.90 -5.41
N ASN A 669 38.28 37.73 -6.13
CA ASN A 669 38.18 37.98 -7.57
C ASN A 669 37.50 39.33 -7.82
N GLY A 670 38.28 40.34 -8.20
CA GLY A 670 37.78 41.66 -8.61
C GLY A 670 38.70 42.28 -9.66
N THR A 671 38.22 43.30 -10.38
CA THR A 671 39.07 44.13 -11.25
C THR A 671 39.96 45.08 -10.45
N ASP A 672 39.59 45.32 -9.19
CA ASP A 672 40.32 46.16 -8.23
C ASP A 672 41.05 45.30 -7.18
N GLY A 673 42.00 45.90 -6.46
CA GLY A 673 42.84 45.24 -5.47
C GLY A 673 42.30 45.24 -4.03
N ILE A 674 43.09 44.68 -3.12
CA ILE A 674 42.83 44.71 -1.67
C ILE A 674 43.33 46.04 -1.11
N VAL A 675 42.43 46.86 -0.56
CA VAL A 675 42.79 48.07 0.20
C VAL A 675 42.50 47.82 1.68
N SER A 676 43.56 47.77 2.50
CA SER A 676 43.46 47.68 3.96
C SER A 676 43.90 49.00 4.59
N THR A 677 42.95 49.76 5.14
CA THR A 677 43.19 51.03 5.83
C THR A 677 43.07 50.87 7.34
N GLY A 678 43.81 51.67 8.11
CA GLY A 678 43.60 51.84 9.54
C GLY A 678 44.36 53.07 10.04
N THR A 679 44.30 53.32 11.33
CA THR A 679 44.93 54.50 11.95
C THR A 679 46.22 54.08 12.65
N LEU A 680 47.32 54.78 12.38
CA LEU A 680 48.59 54.57 13.06
C LEU A 680 48.39 54.70 14.59
N ASP A 681 49.03 53.83 15.36
CA ASP A 681 48.97 53.75 16.82
C ASP A 681 47.61 53.38 17.45
N ALA A 682 46.55 53.19 16.65
CA ALA A 682 45.22 52.78 17.11
C ALA A 682 44.79 51.39 16.58
N GLY A 683 44.13 50.59 17.42
CA GLY A 683 43.64 49.24 17.07
C GLY A 683 44.23 48.12 17.92
N ALA A 684 43.89 46.88 17.60
CA ALA A 684 44.34 45.69 18.33
C ALA A 684 45.86 45.47 18.21
N THR A 685 46.44 44.86 19.25
CA THR A 685 47.85 44.40 19.25
C THR A 685 48.05 43.26 18.26
N ILE A 686 49.29 43.08 17.79
CA ILE A 686 49.61 41.99 16.86
C ILE A 686 49.45 40.63 17.57
N PRO A 687 48.64 39.69 17.02
CA PRO A 687 48.46 38.38 17.64
C PRO A 687 49.75 37.57 17.66
N ALA A 688 50.16 37.17 18.87
CA ALA A 688 51.28 36.24 19.08
C ALA A 688 50.97 34.85 18.48
N GLY A 689 52.02 34.09 18.20
CA GLY A 689 51.91 32.68 17.79
C GLY A 689 52.75 32.34 16.57
N ASP A 690 53.17 31.10 16.48
CA ASP A 690 53.99 30.61 15.39
C ASP A 690 53.15 30.26 14.16
N GLY A 691 53.82 30.08 13.03
CA GLY A 691 53.21 29.59 11.79
C GLY A 691 53.43 30.51 10.60
N SER A 692 52.93 30.05 9.45
CA SER A 692 52.93 30.84 8.21
C SER A 692 51.84 31.91 8.30
N LYS A 693 52.22 33.19 8.17
CA LYS A 693 51.33 34.35 8.26
C LYS A 693 51.56 35.29 7.08
N PHE A 694 50.48 35.92 6.65
CA PHE A 694 50.50 37.07 5.75
C PHE A 694 49.61 38.14 6.37
N PHE A 695 50.15 39.31 6.70
CA PHE A 695 49.34 40.41 7.21
C PHE A 695 49.97 41.78 6.98
N TRP A 696 49.09 42.76 6.78
CA TRP A 696 49.35 44.18 6.95
C TRP A 696 48.78 44.61 8.31
N ASN A 697 49.61 45.18 9.18
CA ASN A 697 49.15 45.77 10.42
C ASN A 697 49.10 47.30 10.27
N PRO A 698 47.91 47.91 10.11
CA PRO A 698 47.81 49.35 9.89
C PRO A 698 48.16 50.17 11.15
N ARG A 699 48.01 49.62 12.36
CA ARG A 699 48.42 50.28 13.62
C ARG A 699 49.91 50.61 13.64
N LYS A 700 50.75 49.75 13.07
CA LYS A 700 52.20 49.97 12.94
C LYS A 700 52.64 50.31 11.52
N ALA A 701 51.73 50.36 10.55
CA ALA A 701 52.04 50.41 9.12
C ALA A 701 53.10 49.36 8.71
N ALA A 702 53.00 48.15 9.29
CA ALA A 702 54.00 47.10 9.17
C ALA A 702 53.50 45.96 8.28
N PHE A 703 54.35 45.46 7.39
CA PHE A 703 53.98 44.40 6.44
C PHE A 703 54.78 43.11 6.69
N ARG A 704 54.08 41.97 6.71
CA ARG A 704 54.65 40.64 7.02
C ARG A 704 54.15 39.58 6.06
N ALA A 705 55.05 38.74 5.57
CA ALA A 705 54.71 37.58 4.74
C ALA A 705 55.75 36.47 4.89
N GLY A 706 55.31 35.26 5.25
CA GLY A 706 56.21 34.11 5.45
C GLY A 706 55.94 33.41 6.76
N ARG A 707 56.97 32.94 7.48
CA ARG A 707 56.83 32.09 8.67
C ARG A 707 57.49 32.69 9.91
N CYS A 708 56.74 32.69 11.00
CA CYS A 708 57.16 32.99 12.37
C CYS A 708 57.36 31.66 13.12
N SER A 709 58.44 31.53 13.90
CA SER A 709 58.82 30.30 14.59
C SER A 709 59.09 30.47 16.08
N ALA A 710 59.31 31.70 16.54
CA ALA A 710 59.66 32.01 17.93
C ALA A 710 59.31 33.48 18.26
N GLY A 711 58.09 33.92 17.95
CA GLY A 711 57.61 35.26 18.32
C GLY A 711 58.27 36.44 17.58
N GLU A 712 58.93 36.20 16.44
CA GLU A 712 59.63 37.24 15.67
C GLU A 712 58.69 38.36 15.19
N TRP A 713 57.38 38.08 15.07
CA TRP A 713 56.34 39.02 14.65
C TRP A 713 55.30 39.30 15.75
N ASP A 714 55.74 39.40 17.01
CA ASP A 714 54.92 39.87 18.12
C ASP A 714 54.88 41.41 18.24
N GLU A 715 54.16 41.90 19.24
CA GLU A 715 53.99 43.33 19.50
C GLU A 715 55.31 44.07 19.80
N ASN A 716 56.36 43.40 20.30
CA ASN A 716 57.64 44.06 20.60
C ASN A 716 58.64 43.96 19.43
N ASN A 717 58.51 42.92 18.62
CA ASN A 717 59.45 42.57 17.56
C ASN A 717 59.06 43.11 16.18
N VAL A 718 57.95 43.84 16.10
CA VAL A 718 57.49 44.56 14.90
C VAL A 718 57.65 46.06 15.11
N GLY A 719 58.62 46.67 14.40
CA GLY A 719 58.81 48.12 14.39
C GLY A 719 57.74 48.85 13.57
N LYS A 720 57.55 50.15 13.80
CA LYS A 720 56.66 50.97 12.96
C LYS A 720 57.24 51.07 11.54
N PHE A 721 56.40 51.05 10.51
CA PHE A 721 56.79 51.14 9.10
C PHE A 721 57.75 50.03 8.63
N SER A 722 57.83 48.92 9.38
CA SER A 722 58.80 47.86 9.11
C SER A 722 58.29 46.82 8.11
N VAL A 723 59.19 46.19 7.37
CA VAL A 723 58.89 45.12 6.41
C VAL A 723 59.66 43.87 6.77
N SER A 724 58.98 42.71 6.81
CA SER A 724 59.68 41.43 6.98
C SER A 724 59.08 40.31 6.16
N PHE A 725 59.90 39.70 5.30
CA PHE A 725 59.52 38.57 4.46
C PHE A 725 60.45 37.37 4.58
N GLY A 726 59.89 36.17 4.58
CA GLY A 726 60.65 34.91 4.66
C GLY A 726 60.44 34.21 6.00
N ASN A 727 61.46 33.53 6.52
CA ASN A 727 61.33 32.61 7.66
C ASN A 727 62.17 33.07 8.86
N GLY A 728 61.53 33.29 10.02
CA GLY A 728 62.21 33.62 11.27
C GLY A 728 62.89 35.00 11.30
N ASN A 729 62.44 35.94 10.47
CA ASN A 729 63.05 37.27 10.40
C ASN A 729 62.42 38.25 11.41
N GLN A 730 63.24 39.07 12.05
CA GLN A 730 62.85 40.08 13.01
C GLN A 730 63.16 41.49 12.47
N ALA A 731 62.13 42.26 12.11
CA ALA A 731 62.24 43.67 11.74
C ALA A 731 61.63 44.53 12.87
N SER A 732 62.41 44.73 13.94
CA SER A 732 61.95 45.38 15.18
C SER A 732 62.30 46.85 15.27
N GLY A 733 63.28 47.33 14.49
CA GLY A 733 63.55 48.76 14.38
C GLY A 733 62.45 49.50 13.61
N ASP A 734 62.17 50.75 13.96
CA ASP A 734 61.28 51.57 13.16
C ASP A 734 61.87 51.80 11.77
N HIS A 735 61.06 51.66 10.72
CA HIS A 735 61.45 51.69 9.31
C HIS A 735 62.44 50.59 8.90
N SER A 736 62.55 49.51 9.68
CA SER A 736 63.50 48.42 9.39
C SER A 736 62.99 47.43 8.34
N VAL A 737 63.92 46.74 7.68
CA VAL A 737 63.65 45.73 6.66
C VAL A 737 64.39 44.43 6.96
N ALA A 738 63.68 43.30 7.08
CA ALA A 738 64.31 41.99 7.29
C ALA A 738 63.80 40.94 6.29
N LEU A 739 64.65 40.53 5.34
CA LEU A 739 64.32 39.60 4.25
C LEU A 739 65.18 38.34 4.27
N GLY A 740 64.60 37.18 3.96
CA GLY A 740 65.33 35.90 3.86
C GLY A 740 65.05 34.94 5.02
N ASN A 741 66.08 34.46 5.70
CA ASN A 741 65.95 33.45 6.76
C ASN A 741 66.73 33.86 8.01
N ASN A 742 66.07 33.91 9.18
CA ASN A 742 66.67 34.21 10.49
C ASN A 742 67.45 35.55 10.58
N GLY A 743 67.09 36.54 9.76
CA GLY A 743 67.69 37.87 9.77
C GLY A 743 67.08 38.80 10.82
N ARG A 744 67.91 39.63 11.47
CA ARG A 744 67.48 40.60 12.49
C ARG A 744 67.86 42.02 12.09
N ALA A 745 66.86 42.87 11.88
CA ALA A 745 67.01 44.31 11.68
C ALA A 745 66.39 45.04 12.88
N SER A 746 67.21 45.37 13.89
CA SER A 746 66.74 46.02 15.13
C SER A 746 67.12 47.50 15.26
N GLY A 747 68.00 48.00 14.40
CA GLY A 747 68.30 49.43 14.31
C GLY A 747 67.17 50.20 13.61
N MET A 748 66.96 51.46 13.98
CA MET A 748 66.06 52.34 13.24
C MET A 748 66.57 52.49 11.80
N ILE A 749 65.72 52.30 10.79
CA ILE A 749 66.03 52.33 9.35
C ILE A 749 67.05 51.23 8.95
N SER A 750 67.26 50.19 9.77
CA SER A 750 68.23 49.14 9.46
C SER A 750 67.67 48.08 8.49
N THR A 751 68.57 47.44 7.75
CA THR A 751 68.22 46.44 6.73
C THR A 751 69.03 45.16 6.92
N SER A 752 68.37 44.02 7.07
CA SER A 752 69.00 42.68 7.12
C SER A 752 68.45 41.81 5.99
N MET A 753 69.30 41.33 5.09
CA MET A 753 68.89 40.52 3.94
C MET A 753 69.74 39.26 3.77
N GLY A 754 69.13 38.07 3.62
CA GLY A 754 69.84 36.80 3.40
C GLY A 754 69.67 35.82 4.55
N PHE A 755 70.74 35.09 4.94
CA PHE A 755 70.67 34.04 5.96
C PHE A 755 71.38 34.45 7.26
N SER A 756 70.65 34.53 8.37
CA SER A 756 71.20 34.78 9.72
C SER A 756 72.04 36.05 9.84
N ASN A 757 71.67 37.11 9.15
CA ASN A 757 72.35 38.41 9.25
C ASN A 757 71.76 39.28 10.37
N VAL A 758 72.54 40.24 10.86
CA VAL A 758 72.16 41.11 11.98
C VAL A 758 72.52 42.57 11.67
N ALA A 759 71.54 43.45 11.60
CA ALA A 759 71.68 44.90 11.39
C ALA A 759 71.13 45.67 12.59
N GLU A 760 72.03 46.09 13.49
CA GLU A 760 71.73 46.67 14.80
C GLU A 760 71.93 48.18 14.88
N GLY A 761 72.88 48.73 14.12
CA GLY A 761 73.12 50.17 14.08
C GLY A 761 71.99 50.93 13.38
N MET A 762 71.80 52.20 13.74
CA MET A 762 70.86 53.09 13.02
C MET A 762 71.28 53.20 11.56
N GLY A 763 70.37 52.97 10.61
CA GLY A 763 70.67 52.99 9.17
C GLY A 763 71.68 51.94 8.71
N SER A 764 71.94 50.91 9.52
CA SER A 764 72.90 49.85 9.18
C SER A 764 72.33 48.85 8.18
N LEU A 765 73.20 48.23 7.39
CA LEU A 765 72.82 47.22 6.40
C LEU A 765 73.66 45.96 6.57
N SER A 766 73.01 44.80 6.64
CA SER A 766 73.70 43.52 6.63
C SER A 766 73.13 42.58 5.57
N TRP A 767 73.99 42.11 4.67
CA TRP A 767 73.58 41.29 3.52
C TRP A 767 74.53 40.12 3.30
N GLY A 768 73.98 38.92 3.11
CA GLY A 768 74.73 37.70 2.76
C GLY A 768 74.40 36.56 3.72
N ARG A 769 75.41 35.99 4.39
CA ARG A 769 75.22 34.94 5.39
C ARG A 769 76.03 35.21 6.66
N GLN A 770 75.38 35.21 7.83
CA GLN A 770 76.02 35.37 9.14
C GLN A 770 76.90 36.63 9.25
N SER A 771 76.55 37.68 8.53
CA SER A 771 77.19 38.99 8.62
C SER A 771 76.47 39.87 9.63
N ARG A 772 77.18 40.84 10.21
CA ARG A 772 76.66 41.74 11.24
C ARG A 772 77.10 43.18 11.02
N ALA A 773 76.20 44.13 11.21
CA ALA A 773 76.45 45.57 11.09
C ALA A 773 75.97 46.26 12.39
N THR A 774 76.92 46.62 13.26
CA THR A 774 76.62 47.16 14.60
C THR A 774 76.83 48.66 14.70
N GLY A 775 77.70 49.24 13.87
CA GLY A 775 77.90 50.69 13.82
C GLY A 775 76.75 51.42 13.14
N ASN A 776 76.48 52.66 13.52
CA ASN A 776 75.50 53.49 12.81
C ASN A 776 75.95 53.71 11.36
N TYR A 777 75.04 53.56 10.41
CA TYR A 777 75.29 53.63 8.96
C TYR A 777 76.37 52.66 8.47
N SER A 778 76.67 51.61 9.24
CA SER A 778 77.63 50.57 8.85
C SER A 778 77.00 49.55 7.91
N MET A 779 77.82 48.94 7.08
CA MET A 779 77.38 48.00 6.05
C MET A 779 78.25 46.74 6.05
N GLY A 780 77.66 45.57 6.25
CA GLY A 780 78.33 44.27 6.20
C GLY A 780 77.79 43.40 5.07
N PHE A 781 78.60 43.12 4.07
CA PHE A 781 78.26 42.32 2.90
C PHE A 781 79.07 41.04 2.84
N GLY A 782 78.46 39.93 2.45
CA GLY A 782 79.13 38.64 2.26
C GLY A 782 78.95 37.69 3.44
N ILE A 783 80.00 36.95 3.79
CA ILE A 783 79.91 35.84 4.76
C ILE A 783 80.77 36.13 5.99
N LEU A 784 80.20 35.96 7.19
CA LEU A 784 80.93 36.05 8.48
C LEU A 784 81.65 37.40 8.72
N ASN A 785 81.14 38.49 8.13
CA ASN A 785 81.71 39.81 8.29
C ASN A 785 81.07 40.56 9.45
N THR A 786 81.83 41.42 10.12
CA THR A 786 81.26 42.37 11.09
C THR A 786 81.78 43.77 10.84
N ALA A 787 80.86 44.69 10.52
CA ALA A 787 81.10 46.12 10.43
C ALA A 787 80.78 46.73 11.80
N TYR A 788 81.82 47.13 12.54
CA TYR A 788 81.68 47.51 13.93
C TYR A 788 81.42 49.01 14.12
N THR A 789 81.96 49.88 13.26
CA THR A 789 82.03 51.32 13.50
C THR A 789 81.14 52.15 12.58
N PHE A 790 80.95 53.42 12.94
CA PHE A 790 80.16 54.38 12.19
C PHE A 790 80.63 54.50 10.74
N GLY A 791 79.71 54.30 9.79
CA GLY A 791 79.97 54.39 8.36
C GLY A 791 80.90 53.30 7.79
N GLU A 792 81.26 52.31 8.59
CA GLU A 792 82.18 51.25 8.16
C GLU A 792 81.51 50.35 7.12
N THR A 793 82.21 50.07 6.01
CA THR A 793 81.75 49.09 5.02
C THR A 793 82.70 47.89 4.96
N VAL A 794 82.16 46.68 5.10
CA VAL A 794 82.92 45.42 5.06
C VAL A 794 82.36 44.51 3.98
N PHE A 795 83.22 44.04 3.08
CA PHE A 795 82.91 43.08 2.02
C PHE A 795 83.71 41.77 2.17
N GLY A 796 83.35 40.72 1.41
CA GLY A 796 84.14 39.51 1.28
C GLY A 796 83.75 38.39 2.25
N ILE A 797 84.73 37.63 2.74
CA ILE A 797 84.51 36.51 3.67
C ILE A 797 85.42 36.69 4.89
N GLY A 798 84.85 36.66 6.09
CA GLY A 798 85.58 36.58 7.36
C GLY A 798 86.63 37.69 7.57
N ALA A 799 86.22 38.96 7.53
CA ALA A 799 87.08 40.06 7.96
C ALA A 799 87.56 39.88 9.41
N ALA A 800 88.80 40.30 9.70
CA ALA A 800 89.37 40.18 11.04
C ALA A 800 88.51 40.91 12.07
N ASN A 801 88.41 40.38 13.30
CA ASN A 801 87.68 41.07 14.35
C ASN A 801 88.38 42.37 14.74
N PHE A 802 87.57 43.37 15.11
CA PHE A 802 88.04 44.70 15.45
C PHE A 802 87.22 45.21 16.64
N THR A 803 87.89 45.87 17.58
CA THR A 803 87.22 46.52 18.72
C THR A 803 87.20 48.02 18.44
N PRO A 804 86.02 48.64 18.29
CA PRO A 804 85.89 50.09 18.09
C PRO A 804 86.48 50.89 19.25
N SER A 805 86.90 52.11 18.94
CA SER A 805 87.06 53.15 19.95
C SER A 805 85.73 53.41 20.69
N ALA A 806 85.77 54.04 21.87
CA ALA A 806 84.62 54.24 22.75
C ALA A 806 83.39 54.92 22.08
N THR A 807 83.63 55.85 21.15
CA THR A 807 82.58 56.51 20.35
C THR A 807 82.51 56.00 18.91
N GLY A 808 83.36 55.03 18.55
CA GLY A 808 83.57 54.55 17.20
C GLY A 808 82.31 54.06 16.50
N VAL A 809 81.35 53.55 17.24
CA VAL A 809 80.09 53.00 16.72
C VAL A 809 79.04 54.08 16.39
N THR A 810 79.11 55.26 17.03
CA THR A 810 78.06 56.30 16.94
C THR A 810 78.47 57.55 16.16
N GLU A 811 79.76 57.82 15.95
CA GLU A 811 80.22 59.04 15.27
C GLU A 811 81.42 58.82 14.31
N PHE A 812 81.61 59.76 13.38
CA PHE A 812 82.80 59.85 12.53
C PHE A 812 83.60 61.10 12.93
N GLY A 813 84.78 60.93 13.53
CA GLY A 813 85.54 62.08 14.04
C GLY A 813 87.04 61.81 14.25
N PRO A 814 87.84 62.86 14.55
CA PRO A 814 89.29 62.72 14.71
C PRO A 814 89.68 61.74 15.82
N ALA A 815 88.90 61.69 16.91
CA ALA A 815 89.12 60.81 18.06
C ALA A 815 89.04 59.31 17.72
N ASN A 816 88.34 58.96 16.63
CA ASN A 816 88.23 57.59 16.13
C ASN A 816 88.88 57.42 14.75
N GLY A 817 89.84 58.28 14.40
CA GLY A 817 90.56 58.23 13.12
C GLY A 817 91.32 56.92 12.87
N ALA A 818 91.60 56.13 13.91
CA ALA A 818 92.21 54.80 13.81
C ALA A 818 91.19 53.67 13.58
N ASP A 819 89.88 53.96 13.63
CA ASP A 819 88.84 52.98 13.35
C ASP A 819 88.72 52.69 11.86
N ARG A 820 88.16 51.52 11.54
CA ARG A 820 87.99 51.05 10.16
C ARG A 820 86.90 51.84 9.45
N LEU A 821 87.15 52.22 8.20
CA LEU A 821 86.16 52.84 7.31
C LEU A 821 85.74 51.88 6.20
N PHE A 822 86.68 51.16 5.62
CA PHE A 822 86.41 50.20 4.55
C PHE A 822 87.33 48.99 4.65
N VAL A 823 86.76 47.78 4.56
CA VAL A 823 87.49 46.52 4.72
C VAL A 823 87.01 45.51 3.69
N ILE A 824 87.95 44.77 3.09
CA ILE A 824 87.63 43.54 2.35
C ILE A 824 88.19 42.37 3.15
N GLY A 825 87.31 41.55 3.71
CA GLY A 825 87.64 40.28 4.34
C GLY A 825 88.08 39.25 3.30
N ASN A 826 89.18 38.57 3.59
CA ASN A 826 89.76 37.54 2.72
C ASN A 826 90.18 36.33 3.56
N ALA A 827 89.25 35.79 4.34
CA ALA A 827 89.47 34.56 5.07
C ALA A 827 89.63 33.38 4.10
N ILE A 828 90.60 32.53 4.39
CA ILE A 828 90.84 31.26 3.70
C ILE A 828 90.68 30.19 4.75
N ASP A 829 89.77 29.25 4.52
CA ASP A 829 89.63 28.02 5.31
C ASP A 829 90.91 27.21 5.12
N SER A 830 91.83 27.38 6.06
CA SER A 830 93.21 26.91 6.00
C SER A 830 93.34 25.48 6.47
N ASN A 831 92.38 25.01 7.27
CA ASN A 831 92.29 23.63 7.74
C ASN A 831 91.31 22.78 6.89
N ASN A 832 90.54 23.42 6.01
CA ASN A 832 89.59 22.84 5.05
C ASN A 832 88.48 22.01 5.72
N ASP A 833 88.01 22.44 6.89
CA ASP A 833 86.92 21.79 7.64
C ASP A 833 85.52 22.35 7.30
N GLY A 834 85.46 23.37 6.44
CA GLY A 834 84.23 24.03 5.99
C GLY A 834 83.73 25.13 6.93
N ILE A 835 84.48 25.49 7.97
CA ILE A 835 84.14 26.51 8.97
C ILE A 835 85.28 27.53 9.07
N VAL A 836 85.02 28.77 8.66
CA VAL A 836 86.00 29.85 8.85
C VAL A 836 86.10 30.22 10.34
N GLU A 837 87.22 29.85 10.96
CA GLU A 837 87.47 30.12 12.38
C GLU A 837 88.04 31.52 12.60
N GLN A 838 88.05 31.98 13.86
CA GLN A 838 88.56 33.32 14.19
C GLN A 838 90.04 33.50 13.80
N THR A 839 90.84 32.44 13.86
CA THR A 839 92.27 32.44 13.46
C THR A 839 92.47 32.59 11.96
N GLU A 840 91.47 32.27 11.15
CA GLU A 840 91.54 32.25 9.69
C GLU A 840 91.06 33.56 9.06
N ARG A 841 90.45 34.43 9.87
CA ARG A 841 89.93 35.73 9.43
C ARG A 841 91.07 36.71 9.15
N ARG A 842 91.02 37.33 7.97
CA ARG A 842 92.06 38.26 7.49
C ARG A 842 91.43 39.42 6.73
N ASN A 843 92.12 40.57 6.71
CA ASN A 843 91.76 41.71 5.87
C ASN A 843 92.66 41.70 4.62
N GLY A 844 92.09 41.51 3.44
CA GLY A 844 92.80 41.66 2.17
C GLY A 844 93.04 43.13 1.82
N PHE A 845 92.07 44.00 2.16
CA PHE A 845 92.15 45.45 2.04
C PHE A 845 91.64 46.12 3.33
N LEU A 846 92.32 47.16 3.79
CA LEU A 846 91.92 47.95 4.95
C LEU A 846 92.14 49.44 4.68
N MET A 847 91.11 50.25 4.91
CA MET A 847 91.19 51.69 4.98
C MET A 847 90.66 52.18 6.33
N LEU A 848 91.45 53.02 7.01
CA LEU A 848 91.07 53.67 8.27
C LEU A 848 90.40 55.02 8.00
N LYS A 849 89.63 55.52 8.97
CA LYS A 849 88.94 56.83 8.87
C LYS A 849 89.90 58.01 8.65
N ASN A 850 91.14 57.92 9.12
CA ASN A 850 92.20 58.92 8.87
C ASN A 850 92.86 58.83 7.47
N GLY A 851 92.38 57.95 6.58
CA GLY A 851 92.85 57.82 5.21
C GLY A 851 94.03 56.86 5.00
N ARG A 852 94.57 56.26 6.06
CA ARG A 852 95.63 55.24 5.91
C ARG A 852 95.05 53.97 5.27
N THR A 853 95.71 53.49 4.21
CA THR A 853 95.27 52.33 3.43
C THR A 853 96.36 51.25 3.39
N ALA A 854 95.98 49.99 3.62
CA ALA A 854 96.82 48.81 3.54
C ALA A 854 96.23 47.73 2.62
N LEU A 855 97.11 47.05 1.89
CA LEU A 855 96.87 45.77 1.24
C LEU A 855 97.62 44.69 2.03
N GLY A 856 96.92 43.65 2.51
CA GLY A 856 97.52 42.50 3.22
C GLY A 856 98.00 42.72 4.66
N ASN A 857 97.91 43.92 5.24
CA ASN A 857 98.30 44.22 6.63
C ASN A 857 97.15 44.83 7.44
N ILE A 858 97.08 44.49 8.73
CA ILE A 858 96.07 44.95 9.68
C ILE A 858 96.38 46.31 10.31
N THR A 859 97.60 46.85 10.15
CA THR A 859 97.98 48.18 10.68
C THR A 859 98.94 48.94 9.73
N PRO A 860 98.44 49.76 8.77
CA PRO A 860 99.29 50.57 7.89
C PRO A 860 100.07 51.67 8.64
N GLY A 861 101.39 51.70 8.45
CA GLY A 861 102.28 52.75 8.98
C GLY A 861 102.36 54.03 8.13
N GLY A 862 102.02 53.95 6.83
CA GLY A 862 102.09 55.06 5.85
C GLY A 862 100.77 55.34 5.11
N GLN A 863 100.71 56.44 4.34
CA GLN A 863 99.50 56.88 3.61
C GLN A 863 99.08 55.92 2.48
N PHE A 864 100.04 55.25 1.84
CA PHE A 864 99.79 54.15 0.90
C PHE A 864 100.97 53.18 0.93
N GLN A 865 100.73 51.93 1.34
CA GLN A 865 101.75 50.89 1.46
C GLN A 865 101.37 49.71 0.56
N LEU A 866 102.17 49.48 -0.50
CA LEU A 866 102.10 48.29 -1.36
C LEU A 866 103.02 47.21 -0.78
N SER A 867 102.47 46.05 -0.41
CA SER A 867 103.29 44.87 -0.12
C SER A 867 103.37 43.99 -1.36
N LEU A 868 104.56 43.96 -1.96
CA LEU A 868 105.06 43.02 -2.97
C LEU A 868 104.39 43.06 -4.36
N ASP A 869 105.30 43.14 -5.34
CA ASP A 869 105.24 42.78 -6.76
C ASP A 869 104.22 43.49 -7.66
N GLU A 870 104.74 44.56 -8.29
CA GLU A 870 104.28 45.16 -9.56
C GLU A 870 103.15 46.20 -9.54
N GLY A 871 103.47 47.46 -9.20
CA GLY A 871 102.66 48.63 -9.55
C GLY A 871 103.22 49.43 -10.73
N ARG A 872 102.44 49.71 -11.78
CA ARG A 872 102.78 50.63 -12.90
C ARG A 872 101.89 51.88 -12.92
N LYS A 873 102.43 53.06 -13.32
CA LYS A 873 101.68 54.33 -13.53
C LYS A 873 102.22 55.11 -14.76
N PRO A 874 101.43 55.33 -15.83
CA PRO A 874 101.78 56.25 -16.91
C PRO A 874 101.40 57.72 -16.59
N GLY A 875 102.24 58.70 -16.95
CA GLY A 875 101.81 60.12 -17.04
C GLY A 875 102.37 61.17 -16.05
N THR A 876 103.67 61.07 -15.68
CA THR A 876 104.49 62.02 -14.88
C THR A 876 104.41 61.91 -13.33
N ASN A 877 105.44 62.24 -12.51
CA ASN A 877 106.91 62.13 -12.63
C ASN A 877 107.66 62.12 -11.26
N THR A 878 107.23 61.34 -10.27
CA THR A 878 108.22 60.68 -9.36
C THR A 878 107.69 59.34 -8.83
N TRP A 879 108.11 58.25 -9.48
CA TRP A 879 108.53 57.08 -8.71
C TRP A 879 109.93 57.42 -8.21
N THR A 880 110.06 57.78 -6.94
CA THR A 880 111.40 57.83 -6.34
C THR A 880 111.88 56.40 -6.24
N VAL A 881 112.60 55.95 -7.26
CA VAL A 881 113.50 54.80 -7.14
C VAL A 881 114.72 55.33 -6.41
N PRO A 882 114.95 54.94 -5.14
CA PRO A 882 116.09 55.44 -4.43
C PRO A 882 117.36 54.97 -5.15
N SER A 883 118.12 55.94 -5.67
CA SER A 883 119.31 55.73 -6.51
C SER A 883 120.59 56.15 -5.77
N ASP A 884 120.60 55.91 -4.45
CA ASP A 884 121.77 56.08 -3.58
C ASP A 884 122.78 54.96 -3.87
N GLU A 885 124.08 55.27 -3.84
CA GLU A 885 125.13 54.27 -4.11
C GLU A 885 125.12 53.10 -3.10
N ARG A 886 124.66 53.34 -1.86
CA ARG A 886 124.50 52.29 -0.84
C ARG A 886 123.47 51.24 -1.22
N LEU A 887 122.60 51.57 -2.18
CA LEU A 887 121.53 50.70 -2.68
C LEU A 887 121.92 50.01 -3.99
N LYS A 888 123.18 50.14 -4.44
CA LYS A 888 123.67 49.62 -5.74
C LYS A 888 124.97 48.84 -5.60
N ASN A 889 125.15 47.82 -6.44
CA ASN A 889 126.39 47.05 -6.59
C ASN A 889 126.97 47.29 -8.00
N ILE A 890 127.98 48.16 -8.12
CA ILE A 890 128.49 48.69 -9.41
C ILE A 890 129.61 47.81 -9.97
N HIS A 891 129.44 47.29 -11.20
CA HIS A 891 130.38 46.37 -11.86
C HIS A 891 130.86 46.89 -13.24
N GLY A 892 131.74 47.90 -13.25
CA GLY A 892 132.49 48.34 -14.44
C GLY A 892 131.91 49.52 -15.25
N ASN A 893 132.67 49.94 -16.27
CA ASN A 893 132.35 51.09 -17.14
C ASN A 893 131.67 50.65 -18.45
N TYR A 894 130.80 51.51 -18.98
CA TYR A 894 130.11 51.29 -20.25
C TYR A 894 130.97 51.80 -21.43
N GLY A 895 131.42 50.89 -22.31
CA GLY A 895 132.51 51.15 -23.26
C GLY A 895 132.13 51.60 -24.67
N LYS A 896 130.85 51.57 -25.07
CA LYS A 896 130.42 51.97 -26.43
C LYS A 896 130.46 53.50 -26.60
N GLY A 897 130.83 53.99 -27.78
CA GLY A 897 131.15 55.39 -28.03
C GLY A 897 131.03 55.81 -29.49
N LEU A 898 131.96 56.65 -29.98
CA LEU A 898 131.81 57.30 -31.29
C LEU A 898 131.73 56.28 -32.44
N SER A 899 132.48 55.17 -32.37
CA SER A 899 132.48 54.11 -33.41
C SER A 899 131.15 53.39 -33.57
N GLU A 900 130.34 53.34 -32.52
CA GLU A 900 128.99 52.75 -32.54
C GLU A 900 127.96 53.80 -32.90
N ILE A 901 128.07 55.01 -32.34
CA ILE A 901 127.12 56.10 -32.60
C ILE A 901 127.13 56.53 -34.07
N VAL A 902 128.29 56.62 -34.74
CA VAL A 902 128.35 57.02 -36.16
C VAL A 902 127.73 55.99 -37.13
N LYS A 903 127.51 54.75 -36.67
CA LYS A 903 126.85 53.72 -37.47
C LYS A 903 125.33 53.84 -37.44
N LEU A 904 124.77 54.57 -36.47
CA LEU A 904 123.33 54.78 -36.37
C LEU A 904 122.86 55.73 -37.47
N GLN A 905 121.88 55.30 -38.25
CA GLN A 905 121.16 56.17 -39.17
C GLN A 905 119.94 56.76 -38.46
N PRO A 906 119.91 58.08 -38.18
CA PRO A 906 118.68 58.72 -37.76
C PRO A 906 117.69 58.66 -38.92
N ILE A 907 116.49 58.19 -38.61
CA ILE A 907 115.38 58.12 -39.54
C ILE A 907 114.27 59.04 -39.09
N VAL A 908 113.49 59.48 -40.06
CA VAL A 908 112.24 60.18 -39.83
C VAL A 908 111.11 59.25 -40.27
N TYR A 909 110.08 59.11 -39.44
CA TYR A 909 109.04 58.11 -39.63
C TYR A 909 107.69 58.57 -39.07
N HIS A 910 106.62 58.05 -39.68
CA HIS A 910 105.30 58.04 -39.10
C HIS A 910 105.01 56.66 -38.53
N TYR A 911 104.29 56.60 -37.41
CA TYR A 911 103.74 55.34 -36.95
C TYR A 911 102.68 54.84 -37.92
N LYS A 912 102.57 53.52 -38.03
CA LYS A 912 101.51 52.86 -38.81
C LYS A 912 100.82 51.82 -37.95
N ASN A 913 99.53 51.65 -38.18
CA ASN A 913 98.76 50.59 -37.55
C ASN A 913 99.11 49.23 -38.19
N VAL A 914 99.35 48.21 -37.38
CA VAL A 914 99.61 46.84 -37.84
C VAL A 914 98.93 45.86 -36.89
N GLY A 915 98.03 45.02 -37.44
CA GLY A 915 97.25 44.08 -36.64
C GLY A 915 96.39 44.80 -35.59
N GLU A 916 96.42 44.31 -34.35
CA GLU A 916 95.69 44.91 -33.22
C GLU A 916 96.40 46.15 -32.63
N LYS A 917 97.66 46.42 -33.01
CA LYS A 917 98.36 47.64 -32.57
C LYS A 917 97.92 48.81 -33.44
N THR A 918 96.91 49.53 -32.92
CA THR A 918 96.35 50.75 -33.51
C THR A 918 96.74 51.97 -32.67
N PHE A 919 97.07 53.07 -33.35
CA PHE A 919 97.41 54.35 -32.75
C PHE A 919 96.38 55.39 -33.14
N GLU A 920 96.17 56.36 -32.24
CA GLU A 920 95.26 57.48 -32.49
C GLU A 920 95.74 58.34 -33.66
N LYS A 921 94.80 58.96 -34.38
CA LYS A 921 95.08 59.67 -35.64
C LYS A 921 96.17 60.74 -35.52
N GLN A 922 96.22 61.48 -34.41
CA GLN A 922 97.27 62.47 -34.16
C GLN A 922 98.67 61.86 -34.12
N VAL A 923 98.81 60.62 -33.63
CA VAL A 923 100.08 59.91 -33.59
C VAL A 923 100.48 59.43 -34.98
N LEU A 924 99.53 59.05 -35.84
CA LEU A 924 99.80 58.63 -37.22
C LEU A 924 100.22 59.80 -38.12
N ASP A 925 99.61 60.97 -37.94
CA ASP A 925 99.88 62.17 -38.75
C ASP A 925 101.11 62.96 -38.27
N THR A 926 101.69 62.63 -37.11
CA THR A 926 102.88 63.30 -36.58
C THR A 926 104.16 62.64 -37.13
N GLU A 927 105.05 63.43 -37.70
CA GLU A 927 106.36 62.99 -38.16
C GLU A 927 107.33 62.93 -36.96
N TYR A 928 107.89 61.76 -36.67
CA TYR A 928 108.84 61.54 -35.59
C TYR A 928 110.25 61.34 -36.14
N ALA A 929 111.25 61.87 -35.45
CA ALA A 929 112.64 61.52 -35.68
C ALA A 929 113.12 60.53 -34.61
N GLY A 930 113.85 59.49 -35.02
CA GLY A 930 114.39 58.50 -34.10
C GLY A 930 115.26 57.47 -34.82
N PHE A 931 115.35 56.27 -34.26
CA PHE A 931 116.11 55.17 -34.84
C PHE A 931 115.23 53.94 -35.02
N SER A 932 115.50 53.16 -36.07
CA SER A 932 114.87 51.86 -36.24
C SER A 932 115.37 50.89 -35.16
N ALA A 933 114.48 50.32 -34.35
CA ALA A 933 114.86 49.37 -33.29
C ALA A 933 115.59 48.14 -33.87
N GLN A 934 115.24 47.71 -35.08
CA GLN A 934 115.92 46.61 -35.79
C GLN A 934 117.38 46.96 -36.10
N GLU A 935 117.64 48.20 -36.49
CA GLU A 935 118.99 48.69 -36.77
C GLU A 935 119.78 48.87 -35.48
N VAL A 936 119.16 49.50 -34.47
CA VAL A 936 119.79 49.70 -33.16
C VAL A 936 120.14 48.36 -32.52
N LYS A 937 119.31 47.32 -32.65
CA LYS A 937 119.61 45.99 -32.08
C LYS A 937 120.95 45.41 -32.57
N ASN A 938 121.37 45.72 -33.79
CA ASN A 938 122.64 45.24 -34.33
C ASN A 938 123.85 46.00 -33.76
N ILE A 939 123.65 47.19 -33.18
CA ILE A 939 124.71 48.08 -32.67
C ILE A 939 124.69 48.12 -31.14
N PHE A 940 123.50 48.26 -30.56
CA PHE A 940 123.15 48.24 -29.15
C PHE A 940 122.06 47.17 -28.89
N PRO A 941 122.38 45.87 -28.91
CA PRO A 941 121.41 44.81 -28.62
C PRO A 941 120.78 44.95 -27.22
N GLU A 942 121.52 45.45 -26.24
CA GLU A 942 121.04 45.72 -24.88
C GLU A 942 120.01 46.85 -24.81
N ALA A 943 119.96 47.70 -25.84
CA ALA A 943 118.97 48.77 -25.93
C ALA A 943 117.64 48.27 -26.49
N VAL A 944 117.54 47.01 -26.95
CA VAL A 944 116.35 46.52 -27.65
C VAL A 944 115.79 45.26 -27.00
N GLY A 945 114.59 45.38 -26.43
CA GLY A 945 113.82 44.25 -25.90
C GLY A 945 112.79 43.75 -26.92
N VAL A 946 112.17 42.62 -26.60
CA VAL A 946 111.04 42.07 -27.36
C VAL A 946 109.85 42.00 -26.40
N ASP A 947 108.69 42.48 -26.83
CA ASP A 947 107.46 42.27 -26.08
C ASP A 947 106.89 40.85 -26.31
N ASP A 948 105.87 40.47 -25.55
CA ASP A 948 105.25 39.14 -25.61
C ASP A 948 104.63 38.84 -26.99
N ASP A 949 104.34 39.88 -27.77
CA ASP A 949 103.79 39.81 -29.13
C ASP A 949 104.89 39.71 -30.21
N GLY A 950 106.17 39.72 -29.82
CA GLY A 950 107.31 39.59 -30.71
C GLY A 950 107.81 40.90 -31.37
N TYR A 951 107.23 42.06 -31.04
CA TYR A 951 107.68 43.35 -31.57
C TYR A 951 108.87 43.89 -30.76
N LEU A 952 109.79 44.56 -31.46
CA LEU A 952 110.97 45.14 -30.83
C LEU A 952 110.63 46.48 -30.16
N ASN A 953 111.04 46.64 -28.90
CA ASN A 953 110.98 47.91 -28.18
C ASN A 953 112.39 48.48 -28.01
N LEU A 954 112.51 49.82 -28.03
CA LEU A 954 113.79 50.51 -27.96
C LEU A 954 113.89 51.29 -26.64
N ASN A 955 114.87 50.93 -25.81
CA ASN A 955 115.31 51.67 -24.64
C ASN A 955 116.55 52.52 -24.99
N ILE A 956 116.33 53.82 -25.19
CA ILE A 956 117.38 54.75 -25.63
C ILE A 956 118.46 55.02 -24.58
N TYR A 957 118.30 54.60 -23.31
CA TYR A 957 119.19 55.01 -22.22
C TYR A 957 120.64 54.57 -22.45
N SER A 958 120.86 53.36 -22.94
CA SER A 958 122.20 52.85 -23.27
C SER A 958 122.85 53.62 -24.44
N VAL A 959 122.04 54.02 -25.43
CA VAL A 959 122.46 54.87 -26.57
C VAL A 959 122.79 56.29 -26.09
N LEU A 960 122.03 56.83 -25.14
CA LEU A 960 122.28 58.14 -24.54
C LEU A 960 123.62 58.15 -23.78
N VAL A 961 123.89 57.11 -22.98
CA VAL A 961 125.17 56.97 -22.27
C VAL A 961 126.33 56.81 -23.26
N ALA A 962 126.17 56.04 -24.35
CA ALA A 962 127.17 55.96 -25.41
C ALA A 962 127.36 57.29 -26.15
N SER A 963 126.31 58.08 -26.32
CA SER A 963 126.39 59.41 -26.94
C SER A 963 127.27 60.35 -26.12
N VAL A 964 127.23 60.25 -24.78
CA VAL A 964 128.13 61.00 -23.89
C VAL A 964 129.60 60.60 -24.15
N ASN A 965 129.89 59.31 -24.34
CA ASN A 965 131.24 58.86 -24.71
C ASN A 965 131.65 59.34 -26.11
N ALA A 966 130.75 59.26 -27.08
CA ALA A 966 130.98 59.75 -28.44
C ALA A 966 131.29 61.26 -28.47
N PHE A 967 130.59 62.08 -27.68
CA PHE A 967 130.89 63.50 -27.56
C PHE A 967 132.27 63.76 -26.94
N LYS A 968 132.68 62.97 -25.95
CA LYS A 968 134.03 63.06 -25.37
C LYS A 968 135.10 62.75 -26.44
N GLU A 969 134.94 61.66 -27.18
CA GLU A 969 135.86 61.27 -28.25
C GLU A 969 135.93 62.30 -29.40
N LEU A 970 134.79 62.89 -29.79
CA LEU A 970 134.73 63.92 -30.82
C LEU A 970 135.44 65.21 -30.36
N ASN A 971 135.28 65.59 -29.09
CA ASN A 971 135.95 66.74 -28.50
C ASN A 971 137.48 66.54 -28.43
N ASP A 972 137.94 65.33 -28.15
CA ASP A 972 139.37 65.01 -28.16
C ASP A 972 139.95 65.08 -29.59
N LYS A 973 139.23 64.58 -30.61
CA LYS A 973 139.60 64.75 -32.03
C LYS A 973 139.64 66.23 -32.45
N LYS A 974 138.66 67.03 -32.01
CA LYS A 974 138.62 68.48 -32.28
C LYS A 974 139.84 69.19 -31.69
N ARG A 975 140.19 68.91 -30.43
CA ARG A 975 141.39 69.46 -29.77
C ARG A 975 142.68 69.07 -30.50
N ALA A 976 142.78 67.86 -31.01
CA ALA A 976 143.93 67.43 -31.80
C ALA A 976 144.07 68.20 -33.12
N LEU A 977 142.95 68.46 -33.84
CA LEU A 977 142.92 69.26 -35.06
C LEU A 977 143.24 70.74 -34.81
N GLU A 978 142.67 71.35 -33.76
CA GLU A 978 142.96 72.74 -33.38
C GLU A 978 144.45 72.94 -33.05
N LYS A 979 145.08 71.93 -32.44
CA LYS A 979 146.52 71.94 -32.15
C LYS A 979 147.37 71.85 -33.43
N GLN A 980 146.93 71.10 -34.44
CA GLN A 980 147.58 71.07 -35.76
C GLN A 980 147.42 72.40 -36.51
N LEU A 981 146.23 73.03 -36.44
CA LEU A 981 145.96 74.30 -37.08
C LEU A 981 146.79 75.44 -36.47
N GLN A 982 146.89 75.52 -35.13
CA GLN A 982 147.75 76.50 -34.45
C GLN A 982 149.24 76.32 -34.80
N ALA A 983 149.70 75.07 -34.97
CA ALA A 983 151.06 74.80 -35.41
C ALA A 983 151.31 75.28 -36.85
N GLN A 984 150.33 75.15 -37.75
CA GLN A 984 150.42 75.64 -39.12
C GLN A 984 150.33 77.18 -39.21
N GLU A 985 149.46 77.82 -38.44
CA GLU A 985 149.33 79.29 -38.41
C GLU A 985 150.60 79.95 -37.85
N ALA A 986 151.21 79.39 -36.81
CA ALA A 986 152.47 79.88 -36.27
C ALA A 986 153.64 79.74 -37.27
N LEU A 987 153.63 78.67 -38.08
CA LEU A 987 154.62 78.48 -39.16
C LEU A 987 154.41 79.49 -40.29
N LEU A 988 153.16 79.75 -40.68
CA LEU A 988 152.79 80.72 -41.72
C LEU A 988 153.17 82.15 -41.30
N GLN A 989 152.85 82.55 -40.06
CA GLN A 989 153.22 83.86 -39.50
C GLN A 989 154.74 84.05 -39.43
N LYS A 990 155.52 83.00 -39.12
CA LYS A 990 156.99 83.09 -39.16
C LYS A 990 157.60 83.09 -40.57
N VAL A 991 157.01 82.43 -41.58
CA VAL A 991 157.48 82.54 -42.98
C VAL A 991 157.15 83.91 -43.56
N LEU A 992 156.01 84.48 -43.19
CA LEU A 992 155.65 85.88 -43.50
C LEU A 992 156.55 86.88 -42.78
N HIS A 993 156.93 86.63 -41.51
CA HIS A 993 157.97 87.40 -40.80
C HIS A 993 159.34 87.31 -41.50
N ARG A 994 159.68 86.16 -42.12
CA ARG A 994 160.95 85.99 -42.86
C ARG A 994 160.94 86.51 -44.31
N LEU A 995 159.78 86.54 -44.98
CA LEU A 995 159.64 87.15 -46.31
C LEU A 995 159.62 88.68 -46.21
N SER A 996 158.83 89.22 -45.27
CA SER A 996 158.74 90.68 -45.04
C SER A 996 160.07 91.30 -44.56
N GLU A 997 160.95 90.55 -43.90
CA GLU A 997 162.28 91.06 -43.54
C GLU A 997 163.33 90.93 -44.67
N LEU A 998 163.23 89.93 -45.55
CA LEU A 998 164.01 89.96 -46.81
C LEU A 998 163.54 91.09 -47.75
N GLU A 999 162.32 91.61 -47.55
CA GLU A 999 161.73 92.83 -48.15
C GLU A 999 162.07 94.14 -47.39
N SER A 1000 162.91 94.11 -46.34
CA SER A 1000 163.43 95.32 -45.67
C SER A 1000 164.94 95.61 -45.85
N LYS A 1001 165.64 94.75 -46.59
CA LYS A 1001 166.10 95.36 -47.83
C LYS A 1001 164.82 95.52 -48.64
N LYS A 1002 164.57 96.69 -49.11
CA LYS A 1002 165.32 97.03 -50.32
C LYS A 1002 165.29 98.52 -50.44
#